data_AF-A0A179F6X8-F1
#
_entry.id   AF-A0A179F6X8-F1
#
_cell.length_a   1.000
_cell.length_b   1.000
_cell.length_c   1.000
_cell.angle_alpha   90.00
_cell.angle_beta   90.00
_cell.angle_gamma   90.00
#
_symmetry.space_group_name_H-M   'P 1'
#
loop_
_entity.id
_entity.type
_entity.pdbx_description
1 polymer ?
#
loop_
_entity_poly.entity_id
_entity_poly.type
_entity_poly.pdbx_seq_one_letter_code
_entity_poly.pdbx_strand_id
1 'polypeptide(L)'
;MALLPSYQEATSGPDWLNLVAPYCKFEDYRALCQVSRQFRRVFAPRLWRDLLHSARLTGLDPGDDLTWWFDFVFNKLERVQIWTRELVQVLDARFFAKESYDFSSDQQERTLTRSWQRAVTLLPNVKAILLDGHVDIDHAALIGSRSDVLRLNHLRLLSIKDCSYHLPTVFFSTPHLQTLVYLDISRLPGSLSSLLHPGILPALRILKARDRELDDSALHALITHFGLRLWSLDVSNNKISDVSIQTLRDWCLPVSQLREIEHMQVEGKVIPHGGGTPDYGPFLSIQESDFSESFSHPERYFVDAPAYTKDVGASIQEHHIHRLDGSTMIRKDSADAAKDVLCHEDADHVRIDEYQTSNGTTHLRLSHNRISALGIQRLLRISNGHIEDLACDDMPLLPNGGSYCKAWPSDVHLDGILGATSFFRPVFSSNLRVLRIHHSLVTNIPTLRTGGLSSLARVFLAETTILRRVDRAYPQTFIPDMNPRLISLTLTCLPRRSSGPLISRLVHFLKLLSTQERGIQDALANASTRHSPGILQGLRHLRLEFEADSMEDGFSASEDLDAQELMNSGEKVFSFFENERKENRSRASRLGSYSKRELNSKGVGEFNAVAGSHQASGSDRDNPEFVTYDGDWNGEPCSIQVWAGPRDSNASDVLKDYRRLVLERNIRDGVGPTTPTQVLAGAPPQSFIFHVAWSAAVVPPVLTPPTIDELAGMGDVLDVLKKYRLSGRASYVQHKKLAEMEGRFATLGEPHYFWTGRLEVSTEPTKPLSRPSQYWR
;
A
#
# COMPACT_ATOMS: atom_id res chain seq x y z
N MET A 1 32.81 -27.53 38.79
CA MET A 1 32.96 -26.08 39.05
C MET A 1 33.20 -25.40 37.73
N ALA A 2 32.28 -24.56 37.27
CA ALA A 2 32.48 -23.80 36.04
C ALA A 2 33.53 -22.72 36.31
N LEU A 3 34.58 -22.67 35.49
CA LEU A 3 35.62 -21.63 35.55
C LEU A 3 34.94 -20.27 35.31
N LEU A 4 35.14 -19.34 36.25
CA LEU A 4 34.74 -17.94 36.07
C LEU A 4 35.52 -17.36 34.87
N PRO A 5 34.87 -16.50 34.06
CA PRO A 5 35.53 -15.90 32.90
C PRO A 5 36.77 -15.11 33.33
N SER A 6 37.81 -15.18 32.50
CA SER A 6 39.01 -14.35 32.67
C SER A 6 38.65 -12.85 32.60
N TYR A 7 39.47 -11.98 33.18
CA TYR A 7 39.29 -10.52 33.09
C TYR A 7 39.19 -10.05 31.64
N GLN A 8 39.94 -10.67 30.73
CA GLN A 8 39.84 -10.42 29.30
C GLN A 8 38.47 -10.85 28.74
N GLU A 9 37.97 -12.06 29.04
CA GLU A 9 36.63 -12.50 28.62
C GLU A 9 35.50 -11.65 29.22
N ALA A 10 35.67 -11.13 30.43
CA ALA A 10 34.71 -10.22 31.07
C ALA A 10 34.72 -8.80 30.47
N THR A 11 35.83 -8.37 29.85
CA THR A 11 36.01 -7.02 29.26
C THR A 11 35.98 -7.00 27.73
N SER A 12 36.00 -8.18 27.07
CA SER A 12 35.94 -8.34 25.61
C SER A 12 34.55 -8.70 25.09
N GLY A 13 33.55 -8.71 25.97
CA GLY A 13 32.14 -8.76 25.56
C GLY A 13 31.76 -7.58 24.64
N PRO A 14 30.62 -7.67 23.93
CA PRO A 14 30.13 -6.59 23.08
C PRO A 14 30.11 -5.28 23.87
N ASP A 15 30.63 -4.20 23.27
CA ASP A 15 30.71 -2.90 23.93
C ASP A 15 29.32 -2.45 24.37
N TRP A 16 29.04 -2.56 25.67
CA TRP A 16 27.74 -2.26 26.26
C TRP A 16 27.30 -0.83 25.94
N LEU A 17 28.24 0.08 25.65
CA LEU A 17 27.92 1.45 25.24
C LEU A 17 27.15 1.49 23.93
N ASN A 18 27.45 0.61 22.97
CA ASN A 18 26.69 0.55 21.71
C ASN A 18 25.25 0.03 21.94
N LEU A 19 25.05 -0.82 22.95
CA LEU A 19 23.72 -1.31 23.33
C LEU A 19 22.90 -0.24 24.05
N VAL A 20 23.53 0.57 24.91
CA VAL A 20 22.85 1.58 25.73
C VAL A 20 22.69 2.91 25.00
N ALA A 21 23.60 3.27 24.09
CA ALA A 21 23.60 4.58 23.44
C ALA A 21 22.28 4.96 22.73
N PRO A 22 21.55 4.06 22.05
CA PRO A 22 20.25 4.38 21.46
C PRO A 22 19.17 4.80 22.48
N TYR A 23 19.34 4.44 23.75
CA TYR A 23 18.39 4.75 24.84
C TYR A 23 18.77 6.01 25.62
N CYS A 24 19.95 6.58 25.38
CA CYS A 24 20.35 7.84 25.97
C CYS A 24 19.58 9.00 25.35
N LYS A 25 19.24 10.03 26.15
CA LYS A 25 18.60 11.23 25.62
C LYS A 25 19.60 12.01 24.79
N PHE A 26 19.11 12.63 23.69
CA PHE A 26 19.95 13.42 22.80
C PHE A 26 20.66 14.58 23.51
N GLU A 27 19.99 15.22 24.47
CA GLU A 27 20.53 16.31 25.30
C GLU A 27 21.85 15.93 25.99
N ASP A 28 22.00 14.66 26.36
CA ASP A 28 23.18 14.16 27.07
C ASP A 28 24.35 13.88 26.11
N TYR A 29 24.14 13.75 24.80
CA TYR A 29 25.16 13.31 23.84
C TYR A 29 26.39 14.21 23.85
N ARG A 30 26.21 15.52 24.02
CA ARG A 30 27.33 16.47 24.10
C ARG A 30 28.20 16.22 25.33
N ALA A 31 27.59 16.01 26.50
CA ALA A 31 28.30 15.71 27.73
C ALA A 31 28.98 14.34 27.64
N LEU A 32 28.27 13.34 27.11
CA LEU A 32 28.78 11.99 26.90
C LEU A 32 30.01 11.97 25.98
N CYS A 33 30.03 12.79 24.92
CA CYS A 33 31.20 12.95 24.05
C CYS A 33 32.46 13.45 24.77
N GLN A 34 32.32 14.09 25.93
CA GLN A 34 33.44 14.64 26.71
C GLN A 34 33.96 13.67 27.78
N VAL A 35 33.24 12.58 28.08
CA VAL A 35 33.60 11.62 29.14
C VAL A 35 34.90 10.88 28.82
N SER A 36 35.00 10.29 27.63
CA SER A 36 36.20 9.56 27.21
C SER A 36 36.28 9.45 25.69
N ARG A 37 37.45 9.04 25.16
CA ARG A 37 37.60 8.75 23.72
C ARG A 37 36.65 7.64 23.24
N GLN A 38 36.33 6.67 24.11
CA GLN A 38 35.40 5.59 23.80
C GLN A 38 33.97 6.13 23.68
N PHE A 39 33.49 6.90 24.66
CA PHE A 39 32.16 7.51 24.58
C PHE A 39 32.06 8.45 23.37
N ARG A 40 33.10 9.26 23.10
CA ARG A 40 33.15 10.11 21.92
C ARG A 40 33.00 9.32 20.63
N ARG A 41 33.58 8.13 20.50
CA ARG A 41 33.43 7.28 19.31
C ARG A 41 32.00 6.79 19.11
N VAL A 42 31.24 6.59 20.19
CA VAL A 42 29.85 6.11 20.12
C VAL A 42 28.86 7.25 19.94
N PHE A 43 29.02 8.36 20.67
CA PHE A 43 28.04 9.44 20.71
C PHE A 43 28.29 10.54 19.67
N ALA A 44 29.54 10.80 19.26
CA ALA A 44 29.80 11.84 18.26
C ALA A 44 29.16 11.54 16.89
N PRO A 45 29.21 10.30 16.36
CA PRO A 45 28.48 9.97 15.13
C PRO A 45 26.97 10.24 15.28
N ARG A 46 26.37 9.87 16.41
CA ARG A 46 24.94 10.12 16.68
C ARG A 46 24.59 11.60 16.79
N LEU A 47 25.51 12.42 17.32
CA LEU A 47 25.35 13.86 17.48
C LEU A 47 25.52 14.64 16.15
N TRP A 48 26.38 14.18 15.25
CA TRP A 48 26.71 14.92 14.02
C TRP A 48 26.07 14.35 12.75
N ARG A 49 25.46 13.16 12.81
CA ARG A 49 24.89 12.44 11.66
C ARG A 49 23.96 13.30 10.81
N ASP A 50 22.95 13.89 11.45
CA ASP A 50 21.96 14.76 10.81
C ASP A 50 22.16 16.18 11.34
N LEU A 51 22.90 16.98 10.58
CA LEU A 51 23.43 18.27 11.04
C LEU A 51 22.30 19.24 11.42
N LEU A 52 21.28 19.35 10.57
CA LEU A 52 20.18 20.30 10.75
C LEU A 52 19.24 19.85 11.87
N HIS A 53 18.93 18.56 11.92
CA HIS A 53 18.13 18.01 13.01
C HIS A 53 18.83 18.17 14.37
N SER A 54 20.14 17.93 14.40
CA SER A 54 20.94 18.07 15.62
C SER A 54 21.00 19.53 16.08
N ALA A 55 21.13 20.48 15.16
CA ALA A 55 21.07 21.91 15.50
C ALA A 55 19.73 22.28 16.15
N ARG A 56 18.61 21.78 15.61
CA ARG A 56 17.28 21.97 16.19
C ARG A 56 17.17 21.37 17.60
N LEU A 57 17.60 20.13 17.78
CA LEU A 57 17.57 19.47 19.09
C LEU A 57 18.49 20.14 20.13
N THR A 58 19.50 20.89 19.70
CA THR A 58 20.34 21.71 20.60
C THR A 58 19.75 23.09 20.92
N GLY A 59 18.55 23.40 20.45
CA GLY A 59 17.82 24.62 20.79
C GLY A 59 17.94 25.77 19.78
N LEU A 60 18.30 25.50 18.51
CA LEU A 60 18.19 26.51 17.46
C LEU A 60 16.71 26.88 17.27
N ASP A 61 16.40 28.18 17.30
CA ASP A 61 15.05 28.68 17.00
C ASP A 61 14.77 28.66 15.49
N PRO A 62 13.58 28.25 15.02
CA PRO A 62 13.23 28.25 13.59
C PRO A 62 13.40 29.60 12.89
N GLY A 63 13.21 30.72 13.60
CA GLY A 63 13.41 32.07 13.07
C GLY A 63 14.88 32.38 12.76
N ASP A 64 15.81 31.70 13.41
CA ASP A 64 17.26 31.93 13.27
C ASP A 64 17.94 30.98 12.26
N ASP A 65 17.19 30.10 11.61
CA ASP A 65 17.71 29.01 10.77
C ASP A 65 18.71 29.52 9.71
N LEU A 66 18.34 30.52 8.90
CA LEU A 66 19.20 31.03 7.83
C LEU A 66 20.43 31.76 8.36
N THR A 67 20.27 32.57 9.41
CA THR A 67 21.37 33.32 10.04
C THR A 67 22.41 32.35 10.59
N TRP A 68 21.94 31.34 11.33
CA TRP A 68 22.79 30.28 11.86
C TRP A 68 23.47 29.49 10.75
N TRP A 69 22.73 29.10 9.70
CA TRP A 69 23.27 28.32 8.59
C TRP A 69 24.37 29.06 7.84
N PHE A 70 24.16 30.33 7.50
CA PHE A 70 25.18 31.12 6.80
C PHE A 70 26.43 31.31 7.64
N ASP A 71 26.29 31.66 8.92
CA ASP A 71 27.45 31.78 9.80
C ASP A 71 28.18 30.45 9.96
N PHE A 72 27.43 29.35 10.15
CA PHE A 72 28.01 28.03 10.27
C PHE A 72 28.78 27.63 9.02
N VAL A 73 28.16 27.68 7.84
CA VAL A 73 28.74 27.20 6.59
C VAL A 73 29.89 28.08 6.09
N PHE A 74 29.74 29.41 6.14
CA PHE A 74 30.75 30.31 5.60
C PHE A 74 31.90 30.58 6.57
N ASN A 75 31.65 30.62 7.89
CA ASN A 75 32.67 31.04 8.86
C ASN A 75 33.22 29.88 9.72
N LYS A 76 32.42 28.85 10.01
CA LYS A 76 32.76 27.81 11.00
C LYS A 76 33.09 26.45 10.41
N LEU A 77 32.37 26.01 9.37
CA LEU A 77 32.44 24.65 8.85
C LEU A 77 33.85 24.28 8.37
N GLU A 78 34.55 25.22 7.73
CA GLU A 78 35.94 25.05 7.29
C GLU A 78 36.96 25.00 8.45
N ARG A 79 36.56 25.37 9.67
CA ARG A 79 37.39 25.25 10.88
C ARG A 79 37.09 23.97 11.67
N VAL A 80 35.95 23.32 11.43
CA VAL A 80 35.58 22.04 12.04
C VAL A 80 36.58 20.97 11.60
N GLN A 81 37.04 20.09 12.50
CA GLN A 81 38.02 19.07 12.13
C GLN A 81 37.44 18.09 11.09
N ILE A 82 38.28 17.60 10.17
CA ILE A 82 37.84 16.73 9.06
C ILE A 82 37.09 15.49 9.54
N TRP A 83 37.59 14.84 10.61
CA TRP A 83 36.94 13.66 11.19
C TRP A 83 35.52 13.96 11.69
N THR A 84 35.22 15.19 12.12
CA THR A 84 33.85 15.58 12.51
C THR A 84 32.98 15.83 11.28
N ARG A 85 33.54 16.45 10.24
CA ARG A 85 32.82 16.65 8.96
C ARG A 85 32.46 15.32 8.30
N GLU A 86 33.32 14.32 8.45
CA GLU A 86 33.09 12.94 8.00
C GLU A 86 31.94 12.23 8.73
N LEU A 87 31.55 12.70 9.93
CA LEU A 87 30.40 12.15 10.66
C LEU A 87 29.06 12.65 10.12
N VAL A 88 29.03 13.76 9.37
CA VAL A 88 27.79 14.28 8.80
C VAL A 88 27.41 13.42 7.59
N GLN A 89 26.27 12.73 7.70
CA GLN A 89 25.78 11.81 6.68
C GLN A 89 24.45 12.25 6.07
N VAL A 90 23.69 13.09 6.78
CA VAL A 90 22.36 13.53 6.38
C VAL A 90 22.29 15.05 6.40
N LEU A 91 21.73 15.61 5.34
CA LEU A 91 21.23 16.98 5.29
C LEU A 91 19.73 16.95 5.01
N ASP A 92 18.92 16.97 6.06
CA ASP A 92 17.46 16.96 5.99
C ASP A 92 16.90 18.37 6.25
N ALA A 93 16.56 19.08 5.19
CA ALA A 93 16.06 20.45 5.25
C ALA A 93 14.54 20.54 5.25
N ARG A 94 13.79 19.43 5.30
CA ARG A 94 12.31 19.45 5.17
C ARG A 94 11.62 20.32 6.23
N PHE A 95 12.23 20.45 7.40
CA PHE A 95 11.75 21.26 8.53
C PHE A 95 12.71 22.41 8.90
N PHE A 96 13.56 22.83 7.96
CA PHE A 96 14.58 23.85 8.16
C PHE A 96 14.35 25.01 7.19
N ALA A 97 14.44 26.25 7.68
CA ALA A 97 14.29 27.49 6.90
C ALA A 97 12.99 27.59 6.08
N LYS A 98 11.89 26.96 6.54
CA LYS A 98 10.59 26.98 5.86
C LYS A 98 9.79 28.26 6.08
N GLU A 99 9.99 28.90 7.22
CA GLU A 99 9.22 30.07 7.67
C GLU A 99 9.99 31.37 7.50
N SER A 100 11.25 31.30 7.06
CA SER A 100 12.14 32.45 6.88
C SER A 100 11.83 33.27 5.60
N TYR A 101 10.53 33.48 5.33
CA TYR A 101 9.98 34.31 4.26
C TYR A 101 10.13 35.81 4.55
N ASP A 102 11.33 36.26 4.93
CA ASP A 102 11.64 37.69 4.95
C ASP A 102 12.25 38.08 3.58
N PHE A 103 11.34 38.41 2.65
CA PHE A 103 11.60 39.16 1.42
C PHE A 103 12.70 38.61 0.50
N SER A 104 12.37 37.57 -0.28
CA SER A 104 13.18 37.08 -1.41
C SER A 104 13.65 38.25 -2.29
N SER A 105 14.93 38.54 -2.20
CA SER A 105 15.69 39.17 -3.28
C SER A 105 16.48 38.06 -3.97
N ASP A 106 16.64 38.13 -5.29
CA ASP A 106 17.48 37.19 -6.09
C ASP A 106 18.87 36.93 -5.48
N GLN A 107 19.37 37.87 -4.66
CA GLN A 107 20.65 37.74 -3.97
C GLN A 107 20.62 36.71 -2.83
N GLN A 108 19.53 36.60 -2.07
CA GLN A 108 19.40 35.64 -0.97
C GLN A 108 19.25 34.20 -1.48
N GLU A 109 18.47 33.96 -2.52
CA GLU A 109 18.33 32.63 -3.17
C GLU A 109 19.67 32.11 -3.68
N ARG A 110 20.44 32.99 -4.35
CA ARG A 110 21.81 32.69 -4.80
C ARG A 110 22.75 32.41 -3.62
N THR A 111 22.59 33.14 -2.52
CA THR A 111 23.42 32.98 -1.32
C THR A 111 23.11 31.65 -0.63
N LEU A 112 21.83 31.28 -0.55
CA LEU A 112 21.38 30.00 -0.02
C LEU A 112 21.92 28.85 -0.85
N THR A 113 21.70 28.85 -2.17
CA THR A 113 22.24 27.82 -3.06
C THR A 113 23.77 27.69 -2.93
N ARG A 114 24.50 28.81 -2.89
CA ARG A 114 25.96 28.82 -2.69
C ARG A 114 26.39 28.26 -1.33
N SER A 115 25.63 28.54 -0.27
CA SER A 115 25.91 27.98 1.06
C SER A 115 25.76 26.46 1.04
N TRP A 116 24.70 25.93 0.42
CA TRP A 116 24.51 24.49 0.26
C TRP A 116 25.63 23.85 -0.58
N GLN A 117 26.02 24.47 -1.69
CA GLN A 117 27.16 24.02 -2.51
C GLN A 117 28.47 23.99 -1.71
N ARG A 118 28.72 25.01 -0.89
CA ARG A 118 29.89 25.05 0.01
C ARG A 118 29.81 23.93 1.05
N ALA A 119 28.65 23.70 1.65
CA ALA A 119 28.46 22.65 2.63
C ALA A 119 28.76 21.25 2.05
N VAL A 120 28.18 20.90 0.90
CA VAL A 120 28.43 19.59 0.26
C VAL A 120 29.87 19.42 -0.25
N THR A 121 30.59 20.52 -0.48
CA THR A 121 32.04 20.49 -0.80
C THR A 121 32.87 20.15 0.44
N LEU A 122 32.47 20.63 1.62
CA LEU A 122 33.20 20.47 2.87
C LEU A 122 32.82 19.22 3.66
N LEU A 123 31.68 18.60 3.34
CA LEU A 123 31.12 17.42 4.00
C LEU A 123 31.26 16.17 3.11
N PRO A 124 32.32 15.35 3.29
CA PRO A 124 32.68 14.31 2.32
C PRO A 124 31.81 13.04 2.35
N ASN A 125 31.01 12.83 3.41
CA ASN A 125 30.29 11.57 3.65
C ASN A 125 28.77 11.73 3.63
N VAL A 126 28.25 12.77 2.97
CA VAL A 126 26.81 12.97 2.83
C VAL A 126 26.20 11.85 1.98
N LYS A 127 25.32 11.07 2.60
CA LYS A 127 24.59 9.93 2.01
C LYS A 127 23.14 10.28 1.69
N ALA A 128 22.54 11.26 2.38
CA ALA A 128 21.16 11.67 2.18
C ALA A 128 21.03 13.20 2.09
N ILE A 129 20.30 13.66 1.09
CA ILE A 129 19.90 15.06 0.91
C ILE A 129 18.38 15.10 0.74
N LEU A 130 17.68 15.81 1.62
CA LEU A 130 16.24 16.00 1.54
C LEU A 130 15.93 17.50 1.55
N LEU A 131 15.43 18.00 0.43
CA LEU A 131 15.15 19.42 0.19
C LEU A 131 13.66 19.67 -0.07
N ASP A 132 12.77 18.78 0.37
CA ASP A 132 11.37 18.83 -0.05
C ASP A 132 10.73 20.19 0.23
N GLY A 133 10.09 20.78 -0.78
CA GLY A 133 9.37 22.05 -0.71
C GLY A 133 10.27 23.29 -0.65
N HIS A 134 11.57 23.18 -0.93
CA HIS A 134 12.48 24.33 -1.00
C HIS A 134 12.45 24.93 -2.40
N VAL A 135 11.79 26.08 -2.54
CA VAL A 135 11.57 26.77 -3.83
C VAL A 135 12.69 27.75 -4.19
N ASP A 136 13.53 28.08 -3.22
CA ASP A 136 14.62 29.06 -3.22
C ASP A 136 16.01 28.41 -3.37
N ILE A 137 16.07 27.08 -3.30
CA ILE A 137 17.29 26.30 -3.55
C ILE A 137 17.28 25.78 -4.97
N ASP A 138 18.24 26.26 -5.78
CA ASP A 138 18.53 25.70 -7.09
C ASP A 138 19.22 24.34 -6.94
N HIS A 139 18.41 23.32 -6.74
CA HIS A 139 18.84 21.93 -6.56
C HIS A 139 19.49 21.36 -7.83
N ALA A 140 19.16 21.90 -9.01
CA ALA A 140 19.80 21.56 -10.26
C ALA A 140 21.26 22.04 -10.29
N ALA A 141 21.53 23.28 -9.86
CA ALA A 141 22.89 23.79 -9.72
C ALA A 141 23.65 23.16 -8.55
N LEU A 142 22.96 22.80 -7.47
CA LEU A 142 23.57 22.16 -6.29
C LEU A 142 24.12 20.77 -6.61
N ILE A 143 23.32 19.94 -7.28
CA ILE A 143 23.61 18.51 -7.47
C ILE A 143 24.11 18.23 -8.89
N GLY A 144 23.61 18.95 -9.89
CA GLY A 144 23.93 18.75 -11.31
C GLY A 144 25.25 19.35 -11.77
N SER A 145 26.03 19.98 -10.87
CA SER A 145 27.37 20.46 -11.20
C SER A 145 28.30 19.27 -11.42
N ARG A 146 28.93 19.19 -12.62
CA ARG A 146 29.93 18.15 -12.95
C ARG A 146 31.30 18.44 -12.33
N SER A 147 31.37 19.31 -11.34
CA SER A 147 32.63 19.68 -10.71
C SER A 147 33.12 18.54 -9.82
N ASP A 148 34.33 18.04 -10.07
CA ASP A 148 35.02 17.06 -9.22
C ASP A 148 35.22 17.54 -7.76
N VAL A 149 34.93 18.82 -7.49
CA VAL A 149 34.95 19.44 -6.18
C VAL A 149 33.81 18.93 -5.28
N LEU A 150 32.68 18.51 -5.85
CA LEU A 150 31.56 17.96 -5.09
C LEU A 150 31.91 16.55 -4.58
N ARG A 151 31.96 16.38 -3.26
CA ARG A 151 32.28 15.09 -2.61
C ARG A 151 31.04 14.25 -2.36
N LEU A 152 30.15 14.14 -3.34
CA LEU A 152 28.86 13.45 -3.23
C LEU A 152 28.88 12.01 -3.78
N ASN A 153 30.04 11.36 -3.79
CA ASN A 153 30.22 10.02 -4.38
C ASN A 153 29.52 8.88 -3.62
N HIS A 154 28.88 9.19 -2.49
CA HIS A 154 28.20 8.24 -1.62
C HIS A 154 26.71 8.57 -1.43
N LEU A 155 26.14 9.45 -2.26
CA LEU A 155 24.73 9.81 -2.17
C LEU A 155 23.85 8.60 -2.50
N ARG A 156 23.03 8.19 -1.53
CA ARG A 156 22.11 7.04 -1.60
C ARG A 156 20.65 7.46 -1.59
N LEU A 157 20.34 8.61 -1.02
CA LEU A 157 18.98 9.14 -0.91
C LEU A 157 18.94 10.59 -1.35
N LEU A 158 18.06 10.87 -2.31
CA LEU A 158 17.76 12.22 -2.76
C LEU A 158 16.25 12.42 -2.78
N SER A 159 15.81 13.44 -2.06
CA SER A 159 14.42 13.89 -2.06
C SER A 159 14.40 15.38 -2.39
N ILE A 160 13.78 15.73 -3.52
CA ILE A 160 13.59 17.09 -4.02
C ILE A 160 12.13 17.30 -4.43
N LYS A 161 11.23 16.67 -3.66
CA LYS A 161 9.80 16.76 -3.85
C LYS A 161 9.32 18.20 -3.65
N ASP A 162 8.32 18.66 -4.40
CA ASP A 162 7.76 20.02 -4.24
C ASP A 162 8.76 21.18 -4.48
N CYS A 163 9.90 20.92 -5.14
CA CYS A 163 10.83 22.00 -5.51
C CYS A 163 10.45 22.65 -6.86
N SER A 164 10.86 23.90 -7.04
CA SER A 164 10.41 24.78 -8.15
C SER A 164 11.29 24.72 -9.41
N TYR A 165 12.57 24.35 -9.29
CA TYR A 165 13.50 24.38 -10.43
C TYR A 165 13.33 23.18 -11.36
N HIS A 166 13.42 23.44 -12.67
CA HIS A 166 13.49 22.39 -13.68
C HIS A 166 14.85 21.70 -13.65
N LEU A 167 14.84 20.36 -13.77
CA LEU A 167 16.08 19.58 -13.87
C LEU A 167 16.66 19.66 -15.30
N PRO A 168 17.95 20.02 -15.46
CA PRO A 168 18.65 19.96 -16.73
C PRO A 168 18.68 18.53 -17.28
N THR A 169 18.78 18.39 -18.61
CA THR A 169 18.82 17.07 -19.27
C THR A 169 19.98 16.19 -18.80
N VAL A 170 21.09 16.80 -18.41
CA VAL A 170 22.31 16.11 -17.94
C VAL A 170 22.28 15.77 -16.45
N PHE A 171 21.27 16.21 -15.69
CA PHE A 171 21.23 16.10 -14.22
C PHE A 171 21.44 14.66 -13.75
N PHE A 172 20.68 13.71 -14.30
CA PHE A 172 20.73 12.31 -13.89
C PHE A 172 21.97 11.55 -14.40
N SER A 173 22.69 12.11 -15.36
CA SER A 173 23.97 11.56 -15.84
C SER A 173 25.16 11.94 -14.95
N THR A 174 24.93 12.72 -13.89
CA THR A 174 25.99 13.16 -12.99
C THR A 174 26.58 11.96 -12.23
N PRO A 175 27.93 11.84 -12.09
CA PRO A 175 28.56 10.69 -11.43
C PRO A 175 28.12 10.47 -9.98
N HIS A 176 27.78 11.54 -9.27
CA HIS A 176 27.36 11.48 -7.87
C HIS A 176 26.03 10.75 -7.65
N LEU A 177 25.21 10.59 -8.69
CA LEU A 177 23.90 9.93 -8.59
C LEU A 177 23.95 8.43 -8.88
N GLN A 178 25.12 7.87 -9.25
CA GLN A 178 25.22 6.46 -9.65
C GLN A 178 24.98 5.48 -8.49
N THR A 179 25.21 5.91 -7.25
CA THR A 179 24.97 5.13 -6.03
C THR A 179 23.57 5.34 -5.43
N LEU A 180 22.72 6.12 -6.09
CA LEU A 180 21.42 6.51 -5.57
C LEU A 180 20.46 5.31 -5.54
N VAL A 181 19.90 5.02 -4.36
CA VAL A 181 18.94 3.94 -4.11
C VAL A 181 17.51 4.47 -4.03
N TYR A 182 17.34 5.66 -3.46
CA TYR A 182 16.06 6.36 -3.28
C TYR A 182 16.06 7.68 -4.04
N LEU A 183 15.02 7.88 -4.88
CA LEU A 183 14.77 9.14 -5.56
C LEU A 183 13.31 9.55 -5.40
N ASP A 184 13.08 10.73 -4.81
CA ASP A 184 11.79 11.42 -4.84
C ASP A 184 11.89 12.73 -5.62
N ILE A 185 11.17 12.75 -6.74
CA ILE A 185 11.07 13.85 -7.70
C ILE A 185 9.61 14.25 -7.91
N SER A 186 8.74 13.91 -6.96
CA SER A 186 7.31 14.17 -7.03
C SER A 186 7.02 15.67 -7.11
N ARG A 187 6.08 16.06 -7.98
CA ARG A 187 5.66 17.46 -8.20
C ARG A 187 6.76 18.42 -8.65
N LEU A 188 7.89 17.91 -9.13
CA LEU A 188 8.83 18.74 -9.87
C LEU A 188 8.23 19.17 -11.22
N PRO A 189 8.69 20.28 -11.81
CA PRO A 189 8.28 20.66 -13.16
C PRO A 189 9.24 20.11 -14.24
N GLY A 190 8.75 19.97 -15.47
CA GLY A 190 9.53 19.54 -16.64
C GLY A 190 9.47 18.03 -16.95
N SER A 191 10.06 17.61 -18.07
CA SER A 191 9.98 16.23 -18.56
C SER A 191 10.88 15.25 -17.79
N LEU A 192 10.46 13.98 -17.72
CA LEU A 192 11.24 12.86 -17.17
C LEU A 192 12.09 12.14 -18.23
N SER A 193 12.14 12.64 -19.46
CA SER A 193 12.90 12.01 -20.56
C SER A 193 14.38 11.81 -20.24
N SER A 194 14.99 12.70 -19.44
CA SER A 194 16.38 12.60 -19.01
C SER A 194 16.66 11.39 -18.11
N LEU A 195 15.65 10.82 -17.44
CA LEU A 195 15.80 9.56 -16.69
C LEU A 195 15.89 8.32 -17.58
N LEU A 196 15.50 8.43 -18.85
CA LEU A 196 15.37 7.30 -19.76
C LEU A 196 16.68 6.97 -20.48
N HIS A 197 17.73 7.79 -20.33
CA HIS A 197 19.01 7.51 -20.97
C HIS A 197 19.66 6.25 -20.37
N PRO A 198 20.26 5.38 -21.20
CA PRO A 198 20.92 4.15 -20.74
C PRO A 198 21.99 4.40 -19.67
N GLY A 199 22.06 3.51 -18.68
CA GLY A 199 23.09 3.55 -17.64
C GLY A 199 22.87 4.58 -16.53
N ILE A 200 21.73 5.28 -16.53
CA ILE A 200 21.38 6.22 -15.48
C ILE A 200 20.84 5.50 -14.23
N LEU A 201 21.27 5.97 -13.05
CA LEU A 201 20.83 5.52 -11.72
C LEU A 201 20.80 3.97 -11.56
N PRO A 202 21.92 3.25 -11.78
CA PRO A 202 21.94 1.79 -11.78
C PRO A 202 21.57 1.17 -10.42
N ALA A 203 21.82 1.88 -9.33
CA ALA A 203 21.51 1.47 -7.97
C ALA A 203 20.07 1.77 -7.54
N LEU A 204 19.24 2.42 -8.38
CA LEU A 204 17.90 2.87 -7.98
C LEU A 204 17.00 1.68 -7.68
N ARG A 205 16.30 1.74 -6.54
CA ARG A 205 15.34 0.72 -6.06
C ARG A 205 13.97 1.29 -5.71
N ILE A 206 13.93 2.58 -5.36
CA ILE A 206 12.72 3.29 -4.95
C ILE A 206 12.61 4.56 -5.78
N LEU A 207 11.52 4.66 -6.55
CA LEU A 207 11.23 5.83 -7.37
C LEU A 207 9.87 6.42 -6.99
N LYS A 208 9.86 7.69 -6.61
CA LYS A 208 8.66 8.49 -6.39
C LYS A 208 8.55 9.57 -7.47
N ALA A 209 7.54 9.43 -8.32
CA ALA A 209 7.25 10.29 -9.47
C ALA A 209 5.77 10.70 -9.48
N ARG A 210 5.24 11.05 -8.31
CA ARG A 210 3.86 11.52 -8.16
C ARG A 210 3.68 12.87 -8.85
N ASP A 211 2.55 13.02 -9.57
CA ASP A 211 2.14 14.29 -10.19
C ASP A 211 3.24 14.89 -11.09
N ARG A 212 3.65 14.09 -12.07
CA ARG A 212 4.65 14.42 -13.10
C ARG A 212 4.05 14.35 -14.51
N GLU A 213 2.72 14.37 -14.57
CA GLU A 213 1.92 14.25 -15.80
C GLU A 213 2.22 13.02 -16.65
N LEU A 214 2.65 11.91 -16.04
CA LEU A 214 2.92 10.66 -16.75
C LEU A 214 1.65 10.12 -17.41
N ASP A 215 1.71 9.85 -18.71
CA ASP A 215 0.71 9.07 -19.44
C ASP A 215 1.18 7.60 -19.60
N ASP A 216 0.36 6.78 -20.25
CA ASP A 216 0.67 5.36 -20.45
C ASP A 216 1.97 5.14 -21.26
N SER A 217 2.27 6.01 -22.22
CA SER A 217 3.49 5.91 -23.04
C SER A 217 4.74 6.31 -22.26
N ALA A 218 4.67 7.39 -21.49
CA ALA A 218 5.76 7.84 -20.63
C ALA A 218 6.03 6.82 -19.51
N LEU A 219 4.98 6.24 -18.91
CA LEU A 219 5.14 5.16 -17.94
C LEU A 219 5.80 3.94 -18.59
N HIS A 220 5.35 3.51 -19.78
CA HIS A 220 5.95 2.40 -20.51
C HIS A 220 7.46 2.60 -20.70
N ALA A 221 7.89 3.78 -21.13
CA ALA A 221 9.30 4.11 -21.30
C ALA A 221 10.07 4.07 -19.95
N LEU A 222 9.46 4.55 -18.87
CA LEU A 222 10.05 4.53 -17.53
C LEU A 222 10.26 3.10 -17.01
N ILE A 223 9.23 2.25 -17.10
CA ILE A 223 9.27 0.91 -16.53
C ILE A 223 10.03 -0.09 -17.40
N THR A 224 10.08 0.10 -18.72
CA THR A 224 11.02 -0.66 -19.58
C THR A 224 12.47 -0.33 -19.25
N HIS A 225 12.76 0.92 -18.87
CA HIS A 225 14.10 1.33 -18.46
C HIS A 225 14.50 0.73 -17.10
N PHE A 226 13.65 0.85 -16.06
CA PHE A 226 14.01 0.38 -14.72
C PHE A 226 13.70 -1.09 -14.46
N GLY A 227 12.57 -1.58 -14.98
CA GLY A 227 12.13 -2.97 -14.89
C GLY A 227 12.11 -3.51 -13.46
N LEU A 228 12.59 -4.75 -13.32
CA LEU A 228 12.65 -5.47 -12.05
C LEU A 228 13.61 -4.86 -11.01
N ARG A 229 14.37 -3.80 -11.37
CA ARG A 229 15.28 -3.13 -10.42
C ARG A 229 14.51 -2.38 -9.34
N LEU A 230 13.29 -1.92 -9.61
CA LEU A 230 12.50 -1.19 -8.61
C LEU A 230 11.67 -2.16 -7.77
N TRP A 231 11.84 -2.09 -6.45
CA TRP A 231 10.93 -2.77 -5.52
C TRP A 231 9.80 -1.83 -5.07
N SER A 232 9.96 -0.51 -5.18
CA SER A 232 8.92 0.47 -4.90
C SER A 232 8.77 1.51 -6.02
N LEU A 233 7.53 1.68 -6.48
CA LEU A 233 7.13 2.63 -7.50
C LEU A 233 5.90 3.43 -7.05
N ASP A 234 6.04 4.75 -6.99
CA ASP A 234 4.93 5.68 -6.77
C ASP A 234 4.73 6.56 -7.99
N VAL A 235 3.62 6.32 -8.69
CA VAL A 235 3.19 7.08 -9.88
C VAL A 235 1.78 7.62 -9.67
N SER A 236 1.44 7.91 -8.41
CA SER A 236 0.14 8.48 -8.05
C SER A 236 -0.09 9.86 -8.70
N ASN A 237 -1.35 10.29 -8.85
CA ASN A 237 -1.74 11.59 -9.41
C ASN A 237 -1.17 11.85 -10.81
N ASN A 238 -1.22 10.85 -11.69
CA ASN A 238 -0.79 10.97 -13.08
C ASN A 238 -1.97 10.66 -14.03
N LYS A 239 -1.71 10.45 -15.31
CA LYS A 239 -2.72 10.21 -16.37
C LYS A 239 -2.72 8.74 -16.82
N ILE A 240 -2.27 7.81 -15.98
CA ILE A 240 -2.09 6.38 -16.28
C ILE A 240 -3.46 5.67 -16.29
N SER A 241 -3.71 4.82 -17.28
CA SER A 241 -4.96 4.08 -17.46
C SER A 241 -4.78 2.56 -17.41
N ASP A 242 -5.86 1.81 -17.63
CA ASP A 242 -5.87 0.34 -17.67
C ASP A 242 -4.91 -0.25 -18.71
N VAL A 243 -4.55 0.53 -19.75
CA VAL A 243 -3.58 0.15 -20.79
C VAL A 243 -2.22 -0.19 -20.18
N SER A 244 -1.82 0.52 -19.12
CA SER A 244 -0.53 0.33 -18.46
C SER A 244 -0.43 -0.93 -17.62
N ILE A 245 -1.55 -1.58 -17.27
CA ILE A 245 -1.56 -2.75 -16.37
C ILE A 245 -0.75 -3.91 -16.97
N GLN A 246 -0.89 -4.16 -18.27
CA GLN A 246 -0.11 -5.19 -18.95
C GLN A 246 1.38 -4.85 -18.92
N THR A 247 1.73 -3.59 -19.18
CA THR A 247 3.13 -3.15 -19.18
C THR A 247 3.77 -3.28 -17.80
N LEU A 248 3.04 -2.92 -16.72
CA LEU A 248 3.50 -3.12 -15.34
C LEU A 248 3.82 -4.58 -15.07
N ARG A 249 2.95 -5.51 -15.51
CA ARG A 249 3.23 -6.94 -15.38
C ARG A 249 4.47 -7.36 -16.15
N ASP A 250 4.61 -6.91 -17.40
CA ASP A 250 5.66 -7.40 -18.29
C ASP A 250 7.06 -6.94 -17.88
N TRP A 251 7.16 -5.77 -17.22
CA TRP A 251 8.47 -5.16 -16.91
C TRP A 251 8.77 -5.03 -15.42
N CYS A 252 7.77 -4.81 -14.56
CA CYS A 252 7.99 -4.55 -13.14
C CYS A 252 7.79 -5.78 -12.25
N LEU A 253 7.04 -6.79 -12.70
CA LEU A 253 6.66 -7.94 -11.88
C LEU A 253 7.35 -9.23 -12.37
N PRO A 254 7.79 -10.11 -11.45
CA PRO A 254 8.35 -11.40 -11.85
C PRO A 254 7.34 -12.29 -12.58
N VAL A 255 7.87 -13.07 -13.52
CA VAL A 255 7.10 -14.11 -14.22
C VAL A 255 6.78 -15.29 -13.30
N SER A 256 7.57 -15.50 -12.24
CA SER A 256 7.35 -16.57 -11.26
C SER A 256 6.00 -16.42 -10.55
N GLN A 257 5.40 -17.55 -10.18
CA GLN A 257 4.11 -17.60 -9.50
C GLN A 257 4.28 -18.00 -8.04
N LEU A 258 3.76 -17.17 -7.12
CA LEU A 258 3.77 -17.44 -5.67
C LEU A 258 2.54 -18.22 -5.18
N ARG A 259 1.62 -18.55 -6.08
CA ARG A 259 0.37 -19.26 -5.78
C ARG A 259 0.67 -20.76 -5.71
N GLU A 260 0.83 -21.26 -4.50
CA GLU A 260 1.16 -22.65 -4.23
C GLU A 260 -0.08 -23.50 -3.91
N ILE A 261 -0.03 -24.79 -4.25
CA ILE A 261 -1.14 -25.74 -4.00
C ILE A 261 -1.18 -26.17 -2.53
N GLU A 262 -0.07 -26.03 -1.80
CA GLU A 262 0.08 -26.47 -0.41
C GLU A 262 -0.96 -25.80 0.52
N HIS A 263 -1.40 -24.60 0.18
CA HIS A 263 -2.40 -23.85 0.94
C HIS A 263 -3.85 -24.07 0.50
N MET A 264 -4.10 -25.01 -0.43
CA MET A 264 -5.44 -25.22 -1.01
C MET A 264 -6.54 -25.45 0.03
N GLN A 265 -6.24 -26.20 1.10
CA GLN A 265 -7.24 -26.48 2.15
C GLN A 265 -7.66 -25.23 2.91
N VAL A 266 -6.75 -24.26 3.07
CA VAL A 266 -6.97 -23.02 3.82
C VAL A 266 -7.53 -21.92 2.93
N GLU A 267 -6.90 -21.72 1.76
CA GLU A 267 -7.07 -20.52 0.93
C GLU A 267 -7.88 -20.80 -0.35
N GLY A 268 -8.08 -22.07 -0.72
CA GLY A 268 -8.55 -22.50 -2.04
C GLY A 268 -7.40 -22.57 -3.05
N LYS A 269 -7.71 -22.87 -4.31
CA LYS A 269 -6.71 -22.91 -5.40
C LYS A 269 -7.20 -22.15 -6.62
N VAL A 270 -6.30 -21.39 -7.26
CA VAL A 270 -6.60 -20.80 -8.58
C VAL A 270 -6.54 -21.89 -9.66
N ILE A 271 -7.62 -22.01 -10.44
CA ILE A 271 -7.69 -22.87 -11.62
C ILE A 271 -7.73 -22.00 -12.89
N PRO A 272 -6.85 -22.25 -13.88
CA PRO A 272 -6.95 -21.63 -15.19
C PRO A 272 -7.97 -22.37 -16.06
N HIS A 273 -8.77 -21.63 -16.82
CA HIS A 273 -9.75 -22.19 -17.77
C HIS A 273 -9.23 -22.36 -19.20
N GLY A 274 -7.97 -21.97 -19.44
CA GLY A 274 -7.42 -21.83 -20.79
C GLY A 274 -7.92 -20.53 -21.45
N GLY A 275 -7.03 -19.83 -22.14
CA GLY A 275 -7.37 -18.56 -22.79
C GLY A 275 -7.47 -17.35 -21.84
N GLY A 276 -8.00 -16.26 -22.37
CA GLY A 276 -8.15 -14.97 -21.72
C GLY A 276 -8.75 -13.93 -22.67
N THR A 277 -8.82 -12.67 -22.23
CA THR A 277 -9.04 -11.53 -23.14
C THR A 277 -8.06 -10.41 -22.83
N PRO A 278 -7.74 -9.51 -23.78
CA PRO A 278 -6.88 -8.36 -23.54
C PRO A 278 -7.36 -7.50 -22.39
N ASP A 279 -8.67 -7.40 -22.13
CA ASP A 279 -9.22 -6.56 -21.06
C ASP A 279 -9.30 -7.27 -19.71
N TYR A 280 -9.61 -8.57 -19.70
CA TYR A 280 -9.73 -9.34 -18.45
C TYR A 280 -8.38 -9.91 -17.97
N GLY A 281 -7.48 -10.20 -18.90
CA GLY A 281 -6.31 -11.05 -18.67
C GLY A 281 -6.66 -12.55 -18.76
N PRO A 282 -5.83 -13.42 -18.16
CA PRO A 282 -6.07 -14.87 -18.17
C PRO A 282 -7.38 -15.21 -17.43
N PHE A 283 -8.11 -16.20 -17.94
CA PHE A 283 -9.32 -16.69 -17.27
C PHE A 283 -8.96 -17.57 -16.08
N LEU A 284 -9.17 -17.01 -14.89
CA LEU A 284 -8.85 -17.62 -13.61
C LEU A 284 -10.10 -17.65 -12.73
N SER A 285 -10.29 -18.75 -12.00
CA SER A 285 -11.32 -18.85 -10.96
C SER A 285 -10.77 -19.54 -9.72
N ILE A 286 -11.46 -19.39 -8.58
CA ILE A 286 -11.09 -20.07 -7.33
C ILE A 286 -11.87 -21.38 -7.26
N GLN A 287 -11.13 -22.47 -7.09
CA GLN A 287 -11.68 -23.73 -6.60
C GLN A 287 -11.59 -23.70 -5.08
N GLU A 288 -12.75 -23.67 -4.42
CA GLU A 288 -12.85 -23.68 -2.96
C GLU A 288 -12.62 -25.09 -2.40
N SER A 289 -12.05 -25.17 -1.19
CA SER A 289 -12.09 -26.33 -0.31
C SER A 289 -13.33 -26.27 0.59
N ASP A 290 -13.52 -27.29 1.42
CA ASP A 290 -14.59 -27.34 2.43
C ASP A 290 -14.51 -26.19 3.46
N PHE A 291 -13.34 -25.53 3.59
CA PHE A 291 -13.10 -24.48 4.58
C PHE A 291 -12.79 -23.11 3.97
N SER A 292 -12.29 -23.04 2.74
CA SER A 292 -11.78 -21.78 2.17
C SER A 292 -12.89 -20.80 1.81
N GLU A 293 -14.08 -21.29 1.43
CA GLU A 293 -15.23 -20.44 1.12
C GLU A 293 -15.77 -19.74 2.38
N SER A 294 -15.74 -20.43 3.51
CA SER A 294 -16.25 -19.94 4.80
C SER A 294 -15.19 -19.25 5.67
N PHE A 295 -13.92 -19.23 5.22
CA PHE A 295 -12.77 -18.67 5.94
C PHE A 295 -12.61 -19.24 7.36
N SER A 296 -12.96 -20.51 7.55
CA SER A 296 -13.12 -21.12 8.88
C SER A 296 -12.05 -22.16 9.24
N HIS A 297 -11.07 -22.39 8.35
CA HIS A 297 -10.02 -23.39 8.59
C HIS A 297 -9.28 -23.13 9.92
N PRO A 298 -8.99 -24.17 10.73
CA PRO A 298 -8.29 -24.01 12.02
C PRO A 298 -6.89 -23.40 11.90
N GLU A 299 -6.20 -23.70 10.80
CA GLU A 299 -4.83 -23.24 10.53
C GLU A 299 -4.75 -21.90 9.77
N ARG A 300 -5.88 -21.20 9.58
CA ARG A 300 -5.93 -19.96 8.77
C ARG A 300 -5.05 -18.82 9.28
N TYR A 301 -4.63 -18.90 10.54
CA TYR A 301 -3.75 -17.91 11.17
C TYR A 301 -2.30 -18.39 11.29
N PHE A 302 -1.92 -19.54 10.72
CA PHE A 302 -0.53 -20.00 10.77
C PHE A 302 0.31 -19.29 9.71
N VAL A 303 1.56 -18.99 10.06
CA VAL A 303 2.58 -18.53 9.11
C VAL A 303 2.96 -19.67 8.18
N ASP A 304 3.42 -19.34 6.98
CA ASP A 304 3.88 -20.37 6.05
C ASP A 304 5.15 -21.04 6.59
N ALA A 305 5.29 -22.34 6.32
CA ALA A 305 6.47 -23.07 6.75
C ALA A 305 7.73 -22.56 6.01
N PRO A 306 8.89 -22.46 6.67
CA PRO A 306 10.11 -22.04 6.00
C PRO A 306 10.48 -23.04 4.90
N ALA A 307 10.79 -22.53 3.72
CA ALA A 307 11.26 -23.36 2.62
C ALA A 307 12.69 -23.85 2.89
N TYR A 308 12.88 -25.17 2.92
CA TYR A 308 14.20 -25.79 3.06
C TYR A 308 14.70 -26.27 1.70
N THR A 309 15.71 -25.60 1.12
CA THR A 309 16.41 -26.10 -0.07
C THR A 309 17.49 -27.10 0.33
N LYS A 310 17.59 -28.21 -0.41
CA LYS A 310 18.58 -29.26 -0.15
C LYS A 310 19.97 -28.97 -0.72
N ASP A 311 20.09 -27.93 -1.56
CA ASP A 311 21.30 -27.66 -2.33
C ASP A 311 22.09 -26.50 -1.73
N VAL A 312 23.21 -26.82 -1.09
CA VAL A 312 24.11 -25.86 -0.41
C VAL A 312 25.00 -25.12 -1.44
N GLY A 313 24.99 -25.56 -2.71
CA GLY A 313 25.81 -25.01 -3.80
C GLY A 313 25.07 -24.15 -4.82
N ALA A 314 23.75 -24.01 -4.71
CA ALA A 314 22.98 -23.12 -5.58
C ALA A 314 23.41 -21.67 -5.31
N SER A 315 23.74 -20.92 -6.36
CA SER A 315 24.14 -19.52 -6.24
C SER A 315 23.05 -18.71 -5.52
N ILE A 316 23.39 -17.58 -4.89
CA ILE A 316 22.41 -16.70 -4.22
C ILE A 316 21.24 -16.30 -5.16
N GLN A 317 21.43 -16.41 -6.48
CA GLN A 317 20.44 -16.16 -7.52
C GLN A 317 19.43 -17.30 -7.76
N GLU A 318 19.66 -18.51 -7.23
CA GLU A 318 18.79 -19.70 -7.35
C GLU A 318 18.03 -20.02 -6.05
N HIS A 319 17.89 -19.04 -5.13
CA HIS A 319 16.86 -19.14 -4.11
C HIS A 319 15.51 -19.15 -4.83
N HIS A 320 14.89 -20.33 -4.92
CA HIS A 320 13.52 -20.49 -5.39
C HIS A 320 12.67 -19.34 -4.82
N ILE A 321 11.97 -18.63 -5.71
CA ILE A 321 11.15 -17.46 -5.35
C ILE A 321 9.95 -17.99 -4.56
N HIS A 322 10.12 -18.08 -3.25
CA HIS A 322 9.10 -18.53 -2.32
C HIS A 322 8.25 -17.35 -1.85
N ARG A 323 6.99 -17.66 -1.56
CA ARG A 323 6.10 -16.74 -0.85
C ARG A 323 6.72 -16.37 0.50
N LEU A 324 6.53 -15.14 0.94
CA LEU A 324 6.97 -14.72 2.27
C LEU A 324 6.15 -15.45 3.34
N ASP A 325 6.69 -15.68 4.54
CA ASP A 325 5.96 -16.38 5.61
C ASP A 325 4.78 -15.58 6.19
N GLY A 326 4.71 -14.28 5.88
CA GLY A 326 3.71 -13.34 6.38
C GLY A 326 4.03 -12.75 7.76
N SER A 327 5.12 -13.17 8.40
CA SER A 327 5.53 -12.75 9.75
C SER A 327 6.61 -11.66 9.76
N THR A 328 7.43 -11.58 8.70
CA THR A 328 8.51 -10.59 8.55
C THR A 328 8.01 -9.15 8.60
N MET A 329 8.85 -8.16 8.89
CA MET A 329 8.43 -6.76 8.80
C MET A 329 8.41 -6.31 7.33
N ILE A 330 7.38 -5.56 6.93
CA ILE A 330 7.32 -4.97 5.57
C ILE A 330 8.37 -3.89 5.44
N ARG A 331 9.08 -3.88 4.31
CA ARG A 331 10.05 -2.84 3.96
C ARG A 331 9.34 -1.51 3.82
N LYS A 332 9.82 -0.45 4.48
CA LYS A 332 9.19 0.88 4.42
C LYS A 332 9.86 1.73 3.36
N ASP A 333 9.11 2.20 2.39
CA ASP A 333 9.62 3.02 1.27
C ASP A 333 9.47 4.54 1.50
N SER A 334 9.27 4.98 2.75
CA SER A 334 9.26 6.40 3.11
C SER A 334 10.68 6.96 3.13
N ALA A 335 10.82 8.27 2.90
CA ALA A 335 12.12 8.94 2.96
C ALA A 335 12.78 8.77 4.33
N ASP A 336 12.00 8.81 5.42
CA ASP A 336 12.49 8.60 6.78
C ASP A 336 13.01 7.18 7.01
N ALA A 337 12.26 6.16 6.58
CA ALA A 337 12.72 4.78 6.73
C ALA A 337 13.96 4.48 5.88
N ALA A 338 13.99 4.99 4.64
CA ALA A 338 15.15 4.87 3.77
C ALA A 338 16.36 5.63 4.35
N LYS A 339 16.16 6.82 4.94
CA LYS A 339 17.19 7.58 5.65
C LYS A 339 17.77 6.75 6.81
N ASP A 340 16.89 6.18 7.64
CA ASP A 340 17.29 5.37 8.79
C ASP A 340 18.05 4.11 8.40
N VAL A 341 17.70 3.44 7.30
CA VAL A 341 18.41 2.23 6.87
C VAL A 341 19.70 2.55 6.10
N LEU A 342 19.65 3.49 5.16
CA LEU A 342 20.77 3.75 4.24
C LEU A 342 21.89 4.59 4.88
N CYS A 343 21.61 5.29 5.99
CA CYS A 343 22.55 6.21 6.64
C CYS A 343 22.94 5.80 8.08
N HIS A 344 22.52 4.63 8.57
CA HIS A 344 22.84 4.19 9.93
C HIS A 344 23.99 3.18 9.94
N GLU A 345 25.02 3.43 10.74
CA GLU A 345 26.22 2.57 10.82
C GLU A 345 25.95 1.25 11.55
N ASP A 346 25.06 1.24 12.56
CA ASP A 346 24.59 0.00 13.23
C ASP A 346 23.40 -0.66 12.54
N ALA A 347 23.01 -0.25 11.32
CA ALA A 347 21.98 -1.00 10.60
C ALA A 347 22.56 -2.39 10.30
N ASP A 348 21.89 -3.44 10.79
CA ASP A 348 22.22 -4.83 10.47
C ASP A 348 22.50 -4.91 8.95
N HIS A 349 23.68 -5.37 8.53
CA HIS A 349 24.07 -5.42 7.11
C HIS A 349 22.99 -6.07 6.23
N VAL A 350 22.28 -7.06 6.79
CA VAL A 350 21.11 -7.71 6.21
C VAL A 350 20.01 -6.71 5.79
N ARG A 351 19.70 -5.70 6.62
CA ARG A 351 18.68 -4.67 6.32
C ARG A 351 19.09 -3.73 5.20
N ILE A 352 20.39 -3.40 5.10
CA ILE A 352 20.92 -2.58 4.00
C ILE A 352 20.81 -3.36 2.69
N ASP A 353 21.21 -4.64 2.71
CA ASP A 353 21.12 -5.53 1.55
C ASP A 353 19.67 -5.71 1.10
N GLU A 354 18.71 -5.80 2.03
CA GLU A 354 17.27 -5.82 1.72
C GLU A 354 16.79 -4.57 0.96
N TYR A 355 17.31 -3.37 1.27
CA TYR A 355 16.93 -2.15 0.53
C TYR A 355 17.61 -2.04 -0.84
N GLN A 356 18.76 -2.69 -1.01
CA GLN A 356 19.57 -2.64 -2.24
C GLN A 356 19.28 -3.80 -3.20
N THR A 357 18.59 -4.84 -2.74
CA THR A 357 18.15 -5.98 -3.54
C THR A 357 16.71 -5.78 -4.01
N SER A 358 16.44 -6.16 -5.26
CA SER A 358 15.10 -6.12 -5.84
C SER A 358 14.92 -7.29 -6.79
N ASN A 359 13.78 -7.94 -6.68
CA ASN A 359 13.31 -8.96 -7.60
C ASN A 359 12.00 -8.48 -8.25
N GLY A 360 11.87 -7.20 -8.55
CA GLY A 360 10.63 -6.59 -9.04
C GLY A 360 9.84 -5.83 -7.98
N THR A 361 8.80 -5.15 -8.44
CA THR A 361 8.00 -4.21 -7.66
C THR A 361 7.08 -4.94 -6.70
N THR A 362 7.27 -4.70 -5.41
CA THR A 362 6.40 -5.21 -4.35
C THR A 362 5.54 -4.10 -3.73
N HIS A 363 5.95 -2.84 -3.86
CA HIS A 363 5.23 -1.66 -3.38
C HIS A 363 4.79 -0.80 -4.56
N LEU A 364 3.48 -0.68 -4.76
CA LEU A 364 2.92 -0.01 -5.93
C LEU A 364 1.84 0.99 -5.53
N ARG A 365 2.07 2.28 -5.85
CA ARG A 365 1.11 3.36 -5.60
C ARG A 365 0.58 3.96 -6.89
N LEU A 366 -0.72 3.83 -7.06
CA LEU A 366 -1.47 4.13 -8.28
C LEU A 366 -2.61 5.13 -8.03
N SER A 367 -2.76 5.64 -6.81
CA SER A 367 -3.89 6.49 -6.43
C SER A 367 -4.03 7.74 -7.29
N HIS A 368 -5.27 8.16 -7.56
CA HIS A 368 -5.62 9.32 -8.40
C HIS A 368 -5.06 9.24 -9.82
N ASN A 369 -5.09 8.05 -10.42
CA ASN A 369 -4.89 7.85 -11.84
C ASN A 369 -6.25 7.59 -12.53
N ARG A 370 -6.20 7.10 -13.76
CA ARG A 370 -7.34 6.75 -14.61
C ARG A 370 -7.54 5.23 -14.69
N ILE A 371 -7.03 4.50 -13.71
CA ILE A 371 -7.12 3.04 -13.62
C ILE A 371 -8.47 2.67 -13.01
N SER A 372 -9.23 1.83 -13.70
CA SER A 372 -10.56 1.41 -13.28
C SER A 372 -10.51 0.30 -12.22
N ALA A 373 -11.65 0.03 -11.59
CA ALA A 373 -11.82 -1.12 -10.72
C ALA A 373 -11.51 -2.45 -11.43
N LEU A 374 -11.90 -2.59 -12.70
CA LEU A 374 -11.57 -3.77 -13.51
C LEU A 374 -10.06 -3.85 -13.79
N GLY A 375 -9.40 -2.70 -13.98
CA GLY A 375 -7.95 -2.60 -14.12
C GLY A 375 -7.19 -3.09 -12.89
N ILE A 376 -7.62 -2.70 -11.69
CA ILE A 376 -7.03 -3.19 -10.43
C ILE A 376 -7.30 -4.68 -10.22
N GLN A 377 -8.51 -5.16 -10.53
CA GLN A 377 -8.78 -6.60 -10.48
C GLN A 377 -7.89 -7.38 -11.46
N ARG A 378 -7.66 -6.86 -12.67
CA ARG A 378 -6.73 -7.45 -13.64
C ARG A 378 -5.30 -7.46 -13.10
N LEU A 379 -4.84 -6.34 -12.53
CA LEU A 379 -3.52 -6.23 -11.93
C LEU A 379 -3.28 -7.35 -10.91
N LEU A 380 -4.22 -7.57 -9.98
CA LEU A 380 -4.10 -8.64 -8.98
C LEU A 380 -4.12 -10.05 -9.58
N ARG A 381 -4.87 -10.27 -10.67
CA ARG A 381 -4.85 -11.55 -11.40
C ARG A 381 -3.50 -11.82 -12.07
N ILE A 382 -2.83 -10.80 -12.58
CA ILE A 382 -1.57 -10.96 -13.35
C ILE A 382 -0.30 -10.67 -12.55
N SER A 383 -0.43 -10.18 -11.31
CA SER A 383 0.71 -9.87 -10.43
C SER A 383 1.37 -11.07 -9.77
N ASN A 384 0.79 -12.26 -9.95
CA ASN A 384 1.31 -13.52 -9.43
C ASN A 384 1.55 -13.58 -7.91
N GLY A 385 0.92 -12.68 -7.16
CA GLY A 385 1.00 -12.62 -5.70
C GLY A 385 2.19 -11.83 -5.14
N HIS A 386 2.99 -11.16 -5.98
CA HIS A 386 4.22 -10.45 -5.57
C HIS A 386 4.00 -9.10 -4.86
N ILE A 387 2.81 -8.51 -5.01
CA ILE A 387 2.51 -7.20 -4.41
C ILE A 387 2.34 -7.36 -2.88
N GLU A 388 3.11 -6.59 -2.12
CA GLU A 388 3.09 -6.52 -0.66
C GLU A 388 2.33 -5.28 -0.15
N ASP A 389 2.50 -4.15 -0.83
CA ASP A 389 1.86 -2.85 -0.53
C ASP A 389 1.20 -2.31 -1.81
N LEU A 390 -0.12 -2.14 -1.76
CA LEU A 390 -0.91 -1.57 -2.85
C LEU A 390 -1.69 -0.35 -2.38
N ALA A 391 -1.55 0.76 -3.11
CA ALA A 391 -2.37 1.96 -2.92
C ALA A 391 -3.12 2.35 -4.20
N CYS A 392 -4.44 2.41 -4.13
CA CYS A 392 -5.30 2.94 -5.19
C CYS A 392 -6.62 3.49 -4.62
N ASP A 393 -6.69 4.82 -4.44
CA ASP A 393 -7.72 5.47 -3.62
C ASP A 393 -9.02 5.77 -4.37
N ASP A 394 -8.86 6.14 -5.64
CA ASP A 394 -9.93 6.58 -6.54
C ASP A 394 -9.83 5.77 -7.83
N MET A 395 -10.92 5.12 -8.17
CA MET A 395 -10.98 4.15 -9.26
C MET A 395 -12.36 4.20 -9.90
N PRO A 396 -12.47 4.66 -11.15
CA PRO A 396 -13.70 4.55 -11.90
C PRO A 396 -14.18 3.09 -11.93
N LEU A 397 -15.46 2.86 -11.65
CA LEU A 397 -16.04 1.51 -11.66
C LEU A 397 -15.90 0.85 -13.05
N LEU A 398 -16.00 1.68 -14.10
CA LEU A 398 -15.90 1.27 -15.49
C LEU A 398 -14.62 1.80 -16.14
N PRO A 399 -14.04 1.09 -17.13
CA PRO A 399 -12.87 1.55 -17.87
C PRO A 399 -13.09 2.88 -18.59
N ASN A 400 -12.01 3.63 -18.82
CA ASN A 400 -12.08 4.86 -19.60
C ASN A 400 -12.32 4.57 -21.09
N GLY A 401 -13.56 4.79 -21.53
CA GLY A 401 -14.01 4.44 -22.87
C GLY A 401 -14.53 3.00 -22.97
N GLY A 402 -15.46 2.77 -23.90
CA GLY A 402 -16.07 1.46 -24.12
C GLY A 402 -17.44 1.55 -24.78
N SER A 403 -18.03 0.41 -25.12
CA SER A 403 -19.38 0.36 -25.71
C SER A 403 -20.46 0.86 -24.74
N TYR A 404 -20.17 0.80 -23.43
CA TYR A 404 -21.08 1.20 -22.38
C TYR A 404 -21.45 2.69 -22.40
N CYS A 405 -20.59 3.56 -22.94
CA CYS A 405 -20.85 5.01 -23.03
C CYS A 405 -22.12 5.36 -23.82
N LYS A 406 -22.64 4.42 -24.63
CA LYS A 406 -23.89 4.60 -25.40
C LYS A 406 -25.15 4.43 -24.55
N ALA A 407 -25.05 3.72 -23.43
CA ALA A 407 -26.18 3.40 -22.56
C ALA A 407 -26.04 4.01 -21.15
N TRP A 408 -24.83 4.40 -20.78
CA TRP A 408 -24.52 5.05 -19.51
C TRP A 408 -24.83 6.56 -19.58
N PRO A 409 -25.46 7.15 -18.55
CA PRO A 409 -25.61 8.60 -18.48
C PRO A 409 -24.23 9.27 -18.47
N SER A 410 -23.97 10.17 -19.43
CA SER A 410 -22.65 10.79 -19.63
C SER A 410 -22.21 11.69 -18.47
N ASP A 411 -23.15 12.11 -17.62
CA ASP A 411 -22.97 12.97 -16.47
C ASP A 411 -22.94 12.20 -15.13
N VAL A 412 -22.97 10.86 -15.16
CA VAL A 412 -22.92 10.02 -13.96
C VAL A 412 -21.65 9.18 -13.97
N HIS A 413 -20.85 9.33 -12.93
CA HIS A 413 -19.66 8.52 -12.69
C HIS A 413 -19.76 7.87 -11.33
N LEU A 414 -19.35 6.60 -11.26
CA LEU A 414 -19.21 5.87 -10.01
C LEU A 414 -17.75 5.50 -9.83
N ASP A 415 -17.23 5.82 -8.66
CA ASP A 415 -15.90 5.45 -8.25
C ASP A 415 -15.97 4.45 -7.08
N GLY A 416 -15.06 3.49 -7.07
CA GLY A 416 -14.93 2.48 -6.04
C GLY A 416 -14.62 1.09 -6.57
N ILE A 417 -14.26 0.20 -5.65
CA ILE A 417 -14.05 -1.22 -5.91
C ILE A 417 -15.27 -2.03 -5.45
N LEU A 418 -15.98 -2.66 -6.39
CA LEU A 418 -17.14 -3.51 -6.10
C LEU A 418 -16.85 -4.94 -6.54
N GLY A 419 -17.28 -5.92 -5.75
CA GLY A 419 -17.19 -7.34 -6.09
C GLY A 419 -15.77 -7.92 -6.23
N ALA A 420 -14.74 -7.20 -5.79
CA ALA A 420 -13.35 -7.60 -5.97
C ALA A 420 -12.74 -8.37 -4.78
N THR A 421 -13.55 -8.68 -3.76
CA THR A 421 -13.10 -9.25 -2.47
C THR A 421 -12.24 -10.52 -2.67
N SER A 422 -12.60 -11.36 -3.63
CA SER A 422 -11.89 -12.60 -3.94
C SER A 422 -10.45 -12.38 -4.41
N PHE A 423 -10.14 -11.26 -5.06
CA PHE A 423 -8.80 -10.98 -5.58
C PHE A 423 -7.82 -10.51 -4.48
N PHE A 424 -8.34 -10.03 -3.34
CA PHE A 424 -7.53 -9.67 -2.18
C PHE A 424 -7.23 -10.87 -1.27
N ARG A 425 -7.83 -12.04 -1.54
CA ARG A 425 -7.52 -13.28 -0.81
C ARG A 425 -6.09 -13.72 -1.10
N PRO A 426 -5.42 -14.37 -0.14
CA PRO A 426 -4.08 -14.93 -0.29
C PRO A 426 -3.86 -15.80 -1.54
N VAL A 427 -4.90 -16.49 -2.01
CA VAL A 427 -4.86 -17.33 -3.22
C VAL A 427 -4.51 -16.54 -4.50
N PHE A 428 -4.85 -15.25 -4.55
CA PHE A 428 -4.45 -14.32 -5.61
C PHE A 428 -3.32 -13.39 -5.17
N SER A 429 -3.43 -12.87 -3.95
CA SER A 429 -2.60 -11.81 -3.37
C SER A 429 -1.74 -12.35 -2.22
N SER A 430 -0.88 -13.31 -2.53
CA SER A 430 -0.17 -14.17 -1.55
C SER A 430 0.73 -13.41 -0.57
N ASN A 431 1.36 -12.32 -1.02
CA ASN A 431 2.20 -11.46 -0.19
C ASN A 431 1.54 -10.13 0.22
N LEU A 432 0.27 -9.87 -0.13
CA LEU A 432 -0.35 -8.58 0.17
C LEU A 432 -0.57 -8.41 1.67
N ARG A 433 -0.04 -7.32 2.22
CA ARG A 433 -0.06 -7.04 3.66
C ARG A 433 -0.41 -5.60 4.02
N VAL A 434 -0.17 -4.64 3.12
CA VAL A 434 -0.63 -3.25 3.25
C VAL A 434 -1.55 -2.92 2.09
N LEU A 435 -2.73 -2.42 2.40
CA LEU A 435 -3.72 -2.03 1.40
C LEU A 435 -4.27 -0.65 1.71
N ARG A 436 -4.20 0.26 0.74
CA ARG A 436 -4.90 1.53 0.74
C ARG A 436 -5.86 1.54 -0.44
N ILE A 437 -7.16 1.62 -0.15
CA ILE A 437 -8.19 1.41 -1.16
C ILE A 437 -9.50 2.12 -0.79
N HIS A 438 -10.31 2.39 -1.81
CA HIS A 438 -11.65 2.94 -1.66
C HIS A 438 -12.50 2.15 -0.66
N HIS A 439 -13.24 2.85 0.20
CA HIS A 439 -14.03 2.24 1.29
C HIS A 439 -15.10 1.24 0.83
N SER A 440 -15.55 1.35 -0.41
CA SER A 440 -16.54 0.44 -1.03
C SER A 440 -16.13 -1.03 -0.97
N LEU A 441 -14.84 -1.36 -0.83
CA LEU A 441 -14.38 -2.73 -0.61
C LEU A 441 -15.07 -3.39 0.60
N VAL A 442 -15.28 -2.60 1.66
CA VAL A 442 -15.84 -3.05 2.94
C VAL A 442 -17.32 -2.66 3.06
N THR A 443 -17.74 -1.57 2.41
CA THR A 443 -19.08 -1.01 2.61
C THR A 443 -20.06 -1.28 1.47
N ASN A 444 -19.58 -1.71 0.29
CA ASN A 444 -20.34 -1.77 -0.97
C ASN A 444 -20.94 -0.42 -1.42
N ILE A 445 -20.58 0.69 -0.79
CA ILE A 445 -21.10 2.02 -1.15
C ILE A 445 -20.07 2.67 -2.06
N PRO A 446 -20.37 2.91 -3.36
CA PRO A 446 -19.48 3.64 -4.26
C PRO A 446 -19.61 5.15 -4.02
N THR A 447 -18.63 5.90 -4.52
CA THR A 447 -18.71 7.36 -4.60
C THR A 447 -19.44 7.76 -5.89
N LEU A 448 -20.54 8.52 -5.76
CA LEU A 448 -21.30 9.05 -6.89
C LEU A 448 -20.80 10.45 -7.26
N ARG A 449 -20.38 10.63 -8.51
CA ARG A 449 -20.04 11.94 -9.09
C ARG A 449 -21.03 12.24 -10.21
N THR A 450 -21.83 13.28 -10.04
CA THR A 450 -22.76 13.71 -11.08
C THR A 450 -23.05 15.21 -11.03
N GLY A 451 -23.25 15.82 -12.20
CA GLY A 451 -23.63 17.23 -12.31
C GLY A 451 -25.01 17.51 -11.71
N GLY A 452 -25.26 18.75 -11.31
CA GLY A 452 -26.59 19.20 -10.87
C GLY A 452 -27.06 18.75 -9.47
N LEU A 453 -26.33 17.85 -8.80
CA LEU A 453 -26.60 17.46 -7.41
C LEU A 453 -25.55 18.03 -6.44
N SER A 454 -25.98 18.37 -5.22
CA SER A 454 -25.07 18.72 -4.11
C SER A 454 -24.25 17.52 -3.65
N SER A 455 -23.13 17.76 -2.97
CA SER A 455 -22.27 16.69 -2.41
C SER A 455 -23.09 15.75 -1.50
N LEU A 456 -23.87 16.32 -0.59
CA LEU A 456 -24.70 15.57 0.35
C LEU A 456 -25.78 14.74 -0.36
N ALA A 457 -26.40 15.27 -1.42
CA ALA A 457 -27.37 14.52 -2.22
C ALA A 457 -26.75 13.32 -2.93
N ARG A 458 -25.50 13.44 -3.39
CA ARG A 458 -24.79 12.31 -4.03
C ARG A 458 -24.51 11.20 -3.02
N VAL A 459 -24.05 11.55 -1.82
CA VAL A 459 -23.84 10.59 -0.73
C VAL A 459 -25.14 9.90 -0.34
N PHE A 460 -26.23 10.67 -0.18
CA PHE A 460 -27.54 10.10 0.14
C PHE A 460 -28.01 9.09 -0.91
N LEU A 461 -27.90 9.41 -2.21
CA LEU A 461 -28.30 8.52 -3.30
C LEU A 461 -27.42 7.28 -3.42
N ALA A 462 -26.13 7.42 -3.15
CA ALA A 462 -25.20 6.30 -3.09
C ALA A 462 -25.65 5.28 -2.03
N GLU A 463 -26.05 5.73 -0.84
CA GLU A 463 -26.50 4.87 0.25
C GLU A 463 -27.92 4.33 0.11
N THR A 464 -28.86 5.08 -0.46
CA THR A 464 -30.28 4.71 -0.48
C THR A 464 -30.72 4.02 -1.77
N THR A 465 -30.21 4.46 -2.92
CA THR A 465 -30.65 3.97 -4.23
C THR A 465 -29.64 3.01 -4.84
N ILE A 466 -28.37 3.41 -4.88
CA ILE A 466 -27.32 2.65 -5.57
C ILE A 466 -26.91 1.42 -4.76
N LEU A 467 -26.71 1.57 -3.44
CA LEU A 467 -26.33 0.46 -2.55
C LEU A 467 -27.27 -0.74 -2.68
N ARG A 468 -28.59 -0.54 -2.76
CA ARG A 468 -29.56 -1.63 -2.94
C ARG A 468 -29.29 -2.46 -4.20
N ARG A 469 -28.87 -1.81 -5.28
CA ARG A 469 -28.52 -2.47 -6.55
C ARG A 469 -27.15 -3.12 -6.46
N VAL A 470 -26.18 -2.46 -5.81
CA VAL A 470 -24.85 -3.02 -5.55
C VAL A 470 -24.95 -4.29 -4.71
N ASP A 471 -25.68 -4.30 -3.60
CA ASP A 471 -25.86 -5.47 -2.75
C ASP A 471 -26.55 -6.64 -3.47
N ARG A 472 -27.35 -6.36 -4.51
CA ARG A 472 -27.92 -7.40 -5.39
C ARG A 472 -26.95 -7.94 -6.43
N ALA A 473 -26.00 -7.13 -6.91
CA ALA A 473 -24.96 -7.54 -7.86
C ALA A 473 -23.73 -8.16 -7.19
N TYR A 474 -23.43 -7.70 -5.97
CA TYR A 474 -22.21 -7.98 -5.23
C TYR A 474 -22.55 -8.17 -3.73
N PRO A 475 -23.27 -9.24 -3.37
CA PRO A 475 -23.76 -9.45 -2.00
C PRO A 475 -22.65 -9.60 -0.94
N GLN A 476 -21.41 -9.90 -1.34
CA GLN A 476 -20.30 -10.13 -0.42
C GLN A 476 -19.38 -8.90 -0.31
N THR A 477 -19.17 -8.42 0.91
CA THR A 477 -18.16 -7.38 1.25
C THR A 477 -16.87 -8.02 1.76
N PHE A 478 -15.76 -7.27 1.72
CA PHE A 478 -14.52 -7.75 2.30
C PHE A 478 -14.63 -7.89 3.82
N ILE A 479 -14.14 -9.00 4.35
CA ILE A 479 -14.01 -9.24 5.79
C ILE A 479 -12.55 -9.54 6.13
N PRO A 480 -12.08 -9.24 7.35
CA PRO A 480 -10.67 -9.42 7.72
C PRO A 480 -10.15 -10.84 7.51
N ASP A 481 -10.96 -11.87 7.77
CA ASP A 481 -10.56 -13.28 7.63
C ASP A 481 -10.46 -13.77 6.18
N MET A 482 -10.90 -12.97 5.18
CA MET A 482 -10.59 -13.26 3.77
C MET A 482 -9.10 -13.15 3.48
N ASN A 483 -8.37 -12.33 4.23
CA ASN A 483 -6.91 -12.24 4.15
C ASN A 483 -6.30 -11.98 5.54
N PRO A 484 -6.04 -13.03 6.32
CA PRO A 484 -5.41 -12.92 7.63
C PRO A 484 -3.95 -12.43 7.61
N ARG A 485 -3.38 -12.20 6.43
CA ARG A 485 -2.02 -11.67 6.25
C ARG A 485 -2.00 -10.15 6.15
N LEU A 486 -3.14 -9.54 5.86
CA LEU A 486 -3.29 -8.09 5.80
C LEU A 486 -3.08 -7.50 7.19
N ILE A 487 -2.02 -6.69 7.37
CA ILE A 487 -1.69 -6.06 8.65
C ILE A 487 -2.19 -4.61 8.75
N SER A 488 -2.30 -3.93 7.61
CA SER A 488 -2.71 -2.53 7.54
C SER A 488 -3.70 -2.31 6.41
N LEU A 489 -4.84 -1.69 6.73
CA LEU A 489 -5.88 -1.29 5.80
C LEU A 489 -6.17 0.21 5.95
N THR A 490 -6.10 0.94 4.86
CA THR A 490 -6.56 2.33 4.78
C THR A 490 -7.78 2.40 3.88
N LEU A 491 -8.91 2.84 4.42
CA LEU A 491 -10.15 3.07 3.68
C LEU A 491 -10.23 4.56 3.31
N THR A 492 -10.25 4.84 2.02
CA THR A 492 -10.27 6.20 1.46
C THR A 492 -11.66 6.60 0.97
N CYS A 493 -11.83 7.90 0.71
CA CYS A 493 -13.06 8.51 0.17
C CYS A 493 -14.28 8.28 1.07
N LEU A 494 -14.12 8.25 2.38
CA LEU A 494 -15.25 8.04 3.30
C LEU A 494 -16.10 9.31 3.41
N PRO A 495 -17.41 9.25 3.14
CA PRO A 495 -18.29 10.38 3.40
C PRO A 495 -18.34 10.73 4.90
N ARG A 496 -18.31 12.03 5.22
CA ARG A 496 -18.46 12.54 6.60
C ARG A 496 -19.88 12.31 7.16
N ARG A 497 -20.87 12.32 6.27
CA ARG A 497 -22.31 12.22 6.57
C ARG A 497 -22.88 10.91 6.05
N SER A 498 -23.90 10.37 6.71
CA SER A 498 -24.54 9.11 6.30
C SER A 498 -26.04 9.07 6.62
N SER A 499 -26.81 8.36 5.80
CA SER A 499 -28.20 8.00 6.07
C SER A 499 -28.36 6.74 6.93
N GLY A 500 -27.25 6.10 7.34
CA GLY A 500 -27.22 4.95 8.25
C GLY A 500 -26.45 3.72 7.72
N PRO A 501 -26.60 3.30 6.45
CA PRO A 501 -25.90 2.15 5.90
C PRO A 501 -24.37 2.21 6.05
N LEU A 502 -23.73 3.33 5.74
CA LEU A 502 -22.27 3.48 5.87
C LEU A 502 -21.81 3.24 7.32
N ILE A 503 -22.48 3.88 8.28
CA ILE A 503 -22.22 3.73 9.71
C ILE A 503 -22.35 2.25 10.12
N SER A 504 -23.44 1.61 9.71
CA SER A 504 -23.72 0.21 10.04
C SER A 504 -22.64 -0.73 9.50
N ARG A 505 -22.18 -0.52 8.26
CA ARG A 505 -21.12 -1.31 7.62
C ARG A 505 -19.77 -1.12 8.31
N LEU A 506 -19.40 0.12 8.65
CA LEU A 506 -18.14 0.41 9.34
C LEU A 506 -18.13 -0.18 10.77
N VAL A 507 -19.22 -0.03 11.53
CA VAL A 507 -19.35 -0.63 12.86
C VAL A 507 -19.29 -2.16 12.77
N HIS A 508 -19.95 -2.76 11.78
CA HIS A 508 -19.87 -4.20 11.55
C HIS A 508 -18.44 -4.65 11.25
N PHE A 509 -17.71 -3.92 10.40
CA PHE A 509 -16.32 -4.22 10.12
C PHE A 509 -15.42 -4.15 11.36
N LEU A 510 -15.62 -3.15 12.23
CA LEU A 510 -14.91 -3.08 13.53
C LEU A 510 -15.20 -4.29 14.42
N LYS A 511 -16.44 -4.80 14.41
CA LYS A 511 -16.77 -6.06 15.11
C LYS A 511 -16.01 -7.24 14.52
N LEU A 512 -15.99 -7.37 13.19
CA LEU A 512 -15.24 -8.44 12.51
C LEU A 512 -13.74 -8.38 12.82
N LEU A 513 -13.14 -7.19 12.94
CA LEU A 513 -11.76 -7.03 13.38
C LEU A 513 -11.53 -7.57 14.80
N SER A 514 -12.44 -7.28 15.72
CA SER A 514 -12.38 -7.83 17.08
C SER A 514 -12.56 -9.36 17.11
N THR A 515 -13.38 -9.91 16.22
CA THR A 515 -13.58 -11.37 16.07
C THR A 515 -12.34 -12.04 15.52
N GLN A 516 -11.70 -11.47 14.49
CA GLN A 516 -10.43 -11.99 13.98
C GLN A 516 -9.34 -11.98 15.06
N GLU A 517 -9.24 -10.88 15.81
CA GLU A 517 -8.28 -10.75 16.91
C GLU A 517 -8.50 -11.82 17.99
N ARG A 518 -9.76 -12.11 18.32
CA ARG A 518 -10.12 -13.24 19.19
C ARG A 518 -9.72 -14.59 18.57
N GLY A 519 -10.02 -14.83 17.30
CA GLY A 519 -9.65 -16.06 16.61
C GLY A 519 -8.13 -16.32 16.63
N ILE A 520 -7.33 -15.26 16.48
CA ILE A 520 -5.87 -15.32 16.57
C ILE A 520 -5.42 -15.60 18.02
N GLN A 521 -6.05 -14.98 19.02
CA GLN A 521 -5.78 -15.26 20.44
C GLN A 521 -6.04 -16.74 20.78
N ASP A 522 -7.13 -17.31 20.28
CA ASP A 522 -7.51 -18.70 20.50
C ASP A 522 -6.54 -19.66 19.79
N ALA A 523 -6.12 -19.34 18.56
CA ALA A 523 -5.09 -20.11 17.85
C ALA A 523 -3.74 -20.10 18.59
N LEU A 524 -3.34 -18.95 19.17
CA LEU A 524 -2.13 -18.82 20.00
C LEU A 524 -2.19 -19.69 21.26
N ALA A 525 -3.34 -19.74 21.94
CA ALA A 525 -3.51 -20.58 23.13
C ALA A 525 -3.35 -22.07 22.79
N ASN A 526 -3.85 -22.49 21.62
CA ASN A 526 -3.76 -23.88 21.15
C ASN A 526 -2.36 -24.25 20.61
N ALA A 527 -1.57 -23.26 20.17
CA ALA A 527 -0.22 -23.42 19.63
C ALA A 527 0.90 -23.43 20.70
N SER A 528 0.61 -23.85 21.92
CA SER A 528 1.46 -23.66 23.11
C SER A 528 2.71 -24.57 23.20
N THR A 529 3.13 -25.24 22.12
CA THR A 529 4.34 -26.08 22.12
C THR A 529 5.52 -25.37 21.48
N ARG A 530 6.76 -25.71 21.90
CA ARG A 530 8.01 -25.14 21.35
C ARG A 530 8.18 -25.38 19.83
N HIS A 531 7.40 -26.29 19.25
CA HIS A 531 7.42 -26.68 17.84
C HIS A 531 6.19 -26.19 17.05
N SER A 532 5.30 -25.42 17.67
CA SER A 532 4.12 -24.92 16.98
C SER A 532 4.49 -23.86 15.93
N PRO A 533 3.76 -23.80 14.79
CA PRO A 533 3.96 -22.79 13.77
C PRO A 533 3.86 -21.37 14.35
N GLY A 534 4.55 -20.41 13.73
CA GLY A 534 4.30 -19.00 14.00
C GLY A 534 2.85 -18.62 13.65
N ILE A 535 2.37 -17.52 14.21
CA ILE A 535 0.99 -17.06 13.98
C ILE A 535 1.00 -15.68 13.33
N LEU A 536 0.16 -15.54 12.30
CA LEU A 536 -0.10 -14.31 11.59
C LEU A 536 -0.72 -13.28 12.53
N GLN A 537 -0.34 -12.02 12.33
CA GLN A 537 -0.88 -10.94 13.14
C GLN A 537 -2.31 -10.59 12.74
N GLY A 538 -2.77 -10.84 11.51
CA GLY A 538 -4.02 -10.24 11.04
C GLY A 538 -3.97 -8.72 11.04
N LEU A 539 -5.14 -8.09 10.90
CA LEU A 539 -5.22 -6.65 10.75
C LEU A 539 -4.96 -5.97 12.11
N ARG A 540 -3.96 -5.09 12.15
CA ARG A 540 -3.49 -4.37 13.34
C ARG A 540 -3.52 -2.86 13.20
N HIS A 541 -3.66 -2.38 11.97
CA HIS A 541 -3.79 -0.96 11.67
C HIS A 541 -4.95 -0.72 10.69
N LEU A 542 -5.92 0.09 11.11
CA LEU A 542 -7.04 0.54 10.29
C LEU A 542 -7.00 2.07 10.28
N ARG A 543 -6.87 2.65 9.09
CA ARG A 543 -6.97 4.10 8.89
C ARG A 543 -8.23 4.43 8.10
N LEU A 544 -9.01 5.38 8.60
CA LEU A 544 -10.22 5.86 7.96
C LEU A 544 -10.00 7.30 7.50
N GLU A 545 -10.08 7.54 6.19
CA GLU A 545 -9.88 8.86 5.61
C GLU A 545 -11.19 9.43 5.10
N PHE A 546 -11.67 10.45 5.81
CA PHE A 546 -12.93 11.12 5.56
C PHE A 546 -12.76 12.33 4.64
N GLU A 547 -13.71 12.49 3.74
CA GLU A 547 -13.90 13.71 2.97
C GLU A 547 -14.33 14.86 3.89
N ALA A 548 -14.19 16.09 3.39
CA ALA A 548 -14.63 17.29 4.10
C ALA A 548 -16.15 17.28 4.37
N ASP A 549 -16.58 17.90 5.47
CA ASP A 549 -17.99 17.96 5.82
C ASP A 549 -18.77 18.88 4.87
N SER A 550 -19.69 18.30 4.10
CA SER A 550 -20.52 19.05 3.15
C SER A 550 -21.61 19.90 3.83
N MET A 551 -21.83 19.75 5.15
CA MET A 551 -22.75 20.60 5.92
C MET A 551 -22.07 21.86 6.49
N GLU A 552 -20.74 21.95 6.43
CA GLU A 552 -19.95 23.06 6.98
C GLU A 552 -19.52 24.10 5.93
N ASP A 553 -20.07 24.05 4.71
CA ASP A 553 -19.86 25.04 3.65
C ASP A 553 -20.32 26.45 4.09
N GLY A 554 -19.50 27.13 4.90
CA GLY A 554 -19.79 28.45 5.46
C GLY A 554 -18.83 28.96 6.54
N PHE A 555 -18.07 28.11 7.23
CA PHE A 555 -17.11 28.57 8.23
C PHE A 555 -15.80 27.79 8.15
N SER A 556 -14.70 28.49 7.86
CA SER A 556 -13.36 27.97 8.13
C SER A 556 -13.21 27.84 9.65
N ALA A 557 -13.44 26.64 10.19
CA ALA A 557 -13.05 26.31 11.55
C ALA A 557 -11.66 25.66 11.51
N SER A 558 -10.64 26.45 11.85
CA SER A 558 -9.27 25.99 12.08
C SER A 558 -9.10 25.34 13.47
N GLU A 559 -10.12 24.66 14.00
CA GLU A 559 -10.13 24.17 15.39
C GLU A 559 -10.56 22.70 15.54
N ASP A 560 -10.19 21.84 14.58
CA ASP A 560 -10.34 20.38 14.70
C ASP A 560 -9.02 19.65 15.08
N LEU A 561 -8.04 20.42 15.59
CA LEU A 561 -6.90 19.90 16.35
C LEU A 561 -7.41 19.39 17.71
N ASP A 562 -8.03 18.20 17.74
CA ASP A 562 -8.04 17.30 18.92
C ASP A 562 -8.76 15.94 18.70
N ALA A 563 -9.20 15.61 17.48
CA ALA A 563 -9.63 14.23 17.18
C ALA A 563 -8.46 13.22 17.15
N GLN A 564 -7.25 13.72 16.84
CA GLN A 564 -6.01 12.93 16.71
C GLN A 564 -5.49 12.45 18.08
N GLU A 565 -5.59 13.27 19.13
CA GLU A 565 -5.01 12.96 20.45
C GLU A 565 -5.90 11.99 21.26
N LEU A 566 -7.22 12.00 21.02
CA LEU A 566 -8.16 11.09 21.69
C LEU A 566 -8.20 9.68 21.04
N MET A 567 -8.06 9.60 19.71
CA MET A 567 -8.09 8.35 18.94
C MET A 567 -6.77 7.57 18.96
N ASN A 568 -5.64 8.24 19.19
CA ASN A 568 -4.30 7.63 19.30
C ASN A 568 -4.03 6.90 20.63
N SER A 569 -5.02 6.76 21.50
CA SER A 569 -4.88 6.10 22.79
C SER A 569 -5.08 4.57 22.74
N GLY A 570 -4.84 3.94 21.58
CA GLY A 570 -4.36 2.57 21.59
C GLY A 570 -3.10 2.57 22.46
N GLU A 571 -3.08 1.78 23.53
CA GLU A 571 -1.89 1.65 24.37
C GLU A 571 -0.67 1.57 23.42
N LYS A 572 0.35 2.40 23.65
CA LYS A 572 1.72 2.03 23.25
C LYS A 572 2.03 0.74 24.02
N VAL A 573 1.44 -0.38 23.60
CA VAL A 573 1.79 -1.68 24.09
C VAL A 573 3.17 -1.90 23.51
N PHE A 574 4.15 -1.66 24.37
CA PHE A 574 5.46 -2.26 24.30
C PHE A 574 5.35 -3.64 23.65
N SER A 575 5.81 -3.77 22.41
CA SER A 575 5.99 -5.07 21.77
C SER A 575 7.15 -5.75 22.50
N PHE A 576 6.84 -6.49 23.57
CA PHE A 576 7.82 -7.15 24.45
C PHE A 576 8.49 -8.38 23.80
N PHE A 577 8.34 -8.59 22.49
CA PHE A 577 8.89 -9.77 21.80
C PHE A 577 10.06 -9.48 20.87
N GLU A 578 10.59 -8.25 20.83
CA GLU A 578 11.64 -7.91 19.85
C GLU A 578 13.06 -8.33 20.26
N ASN A 579 13.35 -8.67 21.53
CA ASN A 579 14.75 -8.83 21.98
C ASN A 579 15.18 -10.16 22.64
N GLU A 580 14.33 -11.19 22.77
CA GLU A 580 14.73 -12.44 23.47
C GLU A 580 14.86 -13.69 22.59
N ARG A 581 15.22 -13.57 21.31
CA ARG A 581 15.45 -14.76 20.45
C ARG A 581 16.77 -14.80 19.67
N LYS A 582 17.71 -13.89 19.95
CA LYS A 582 19.04 -13.87 19.30
C LYS A 582 20.08 -14.81 19.95
N GLU A 583 19.81 -15.46 21.08
CA GLU A 583 20.77 -16.35 21.72
C GLU A 583 20.18 -17.74 21.98
N ASN A 584 20.58 -18.70 21.12
CA ASN A 584 20.80 -20.13 21.41
C ASN A 584 20.42 -21.02 20.24
N ARG A 585 21.16 -20.92 19.13
CA ARG A 585 21.30 -22.04 18.19
C ARG A 585 22.72 -22.08 17.63
N SER A 586 23.66 -22.53 18.44
CA SER A 586 24.91 -23.10 17.96
C SER A 586 25.12 -24.50 18.55
N ARG A 587 25.47 -25.42 17.65
CA ARG A 587 25.91 -26.82 17.86
C ARG A 587 24.84 -27.83 18.29
N ALA A 588 24.44 -28.67 17.35
CA ALA A 588 24.89 -30.06 17.32
C ALA A 588 24.34 -30.79 16.07
N SER A 589 25.23 -30.96 15.09
CA SER A 589 25.14 -32.01 14.10
C SER A 589 25.26 -33.39 14.77
N ARG A 590 24.38 -34.34 14.45
CA ARG A 590 24.76 -35.75 14.23
C ARG A 590 23.63 -36.56 13.59
N LEU A 591 24.06 -37.35 12.60
CA LEU A 591 23.36 -38.27 11.71
C LEU A 591 22.36 -39.22 12.41
N GLY A 592 21.29 -39.53 11.68
CA GLY A 592 20.41 -40.67 11.93
C GLY A 592 19.57 -40.99 10.68
N SER A 593 20.16 -41.77 9.78
CA SER A 593 19.55 -42.34 8.57
C SER A 593 18.35 -43.22 8.92
N TYR A 594 17.18 -43.04 8.29
CA TYR A 594 16.27 -44.16 7.99
C TYR A 594 15.44 -43.89 6.72
N SER A 595 15.24 -44.98 5.99
CA SER A 595 15.00 -45.05 4.55
C SER A 595 13.57 -44.75 4.10
N LYS A 596 13.49 -44.12 2.92
CA LYS A 596 12.36 -44.12 1.98
C LYS A 596 11.71 -45.50 1.85
N ARG A 597 10.37 -45.52 1.89
CA ARG A 597 9.57 -46.48 1.12
C ARG A 597 8.63 -45.71 0.22
N GLU A 598 9.00 -45.69 -1.06
CA GLU A 598 8.16 -45.29 -2.17
C GLU A 598 7.07 -46.37 -2.37
N LEU A 599 5.82 -45.93 -2.47
CA LEU A 599 4.74 -46.71 -3.04
C LEU A 599 4.20 -45.93 -4.24
N ASN A 600 4.62 -46.41 -5.41
CA ASN A 600 4.00 -46.09 -6.69
C ASN A 600 2.56 -46.61 -6.71
N SER A 601 1.61 -45.77 -7.10
CA SER A 601 0.41 -46.21 -7.79
C SER A 601 0.11 -45.29 -8.97
N LYS A 602 0.35 -45.81 -10.19
CA LYS A 602 -0.25 -45.33 -11.42
C LYS A 602 -1.73 -45.71 -11.43
N GLY A 603 -2.59 -44.81 -11.92
CA GLY A 603 -4.00 -45.13 -12.17
C GLY A 603 -4.83 -43.94 -12.63
N VAL A 604 -4.71 -43.61 -13.93
CA VAL A 604 -5.75 -43.21 -14.91
C VAL A 604 -6.83 -42.16 -14.53
N GLY A 605 -6.96 -41.15 -15.40
CA GLY A 605 -8.21 -40.41 -15.58
C GLY A 605 -8.08 -39.08 -16.32
N GLU A 606 -7.66 -39.07 -17.59
CA GLU A 606 -7.84 -37.92 -18.48
C GLU A 606 -9.35 -37.76 -18.79
N PHE A 607 -9.94 -36.66 -18.36
CA PHE A 607 -11.28 -36.25 -18.81
C PHE A 607 -11.14 -35.11 -19.81
N ASN A 608 -11.27 -35.46 -21.10
CA ASN A 608 -11.60 -34.52 -22.15
C ASN A 608 -13.09 -34.17 -22.04
N ALA A 609 -13.40 -32.88 -21.83
CA ALA A 609 -14.77 -32.39 -21.91
C ALA A 609 -15.20 -32.33 -23.39
N VAL A 610 -16.16 -33.19 -23.73
CA VAL A 610 -16.83 -33.22 -25.03
C VAL A 610 -17.86 -32.10 -25.11
N ALA A 611 -17.76 -31.28 -26.15
CA ALA A 611 -18.77 -30.31 -26.55
C ALA A 611 -20.07 -31.04 -26.93
N GLY A 612 -21.10 -30.88 -26.10
CA GLY A 612 -22.46 -31.33 -26.42
C GLY A 612 -23.15 -30.34 -27.35
N SER A 613 -23.24 -30.69 -28.63
CA SER A 613 -24.09 -30.00 -29.61
C SER A 613 -25.55 -30.43 -29.45
N HIS A 614 -26.32 -29.65 -28.70
CA HIS A 614 -27.78 -29.76 -28.75
C HIS A 614 -28.33 -28.79 -29.80
N GLN A 615 -28.63 -29.33 -30.99
CA GLN A 615 -29.53 -28.68 -31.94
C GLN A 615 -30.95 -28.71 -31.37
N ALA A 616 -31.48 -27.56 -30.97
CA ALA A 616 -32.90 -27.37 -30.71
C ALA A 616 -33.58 -26.79 -31.96
N SER A 617 -34.66 -27.46 -32.37
CA SER A 617 -35.55 -27.12 -33.47
C SER A 617 -36.45 -25.92 -33.13
N GLY A 618 -36.58 -25.01 -34.10
CA GLY A 618 -37.75 -24.17 -34.40
C GLY A 618 -38.64 -23.62 -33.28
N SER A 619 -38.31 -22.41 -32.79
CA SER A 619 -39.22 -21.27 -32.46
C SER A 619 -38.62 -20.30 -31.41
N ASP A 620 -37.47 -20.63 -30.83
CA ASP A 620 -36.86 -19.90 -29.69
C ASP A 620 -35.75 -18.89 -30.09
N ARG A 621 -35.72 -18.46 -31.37
CA ARG A 621 -34.56 -17.77 -31.99
C ARG A 621 -34.35 -16.31 -31.59
N ASP A 622 -35.31 -15.65 -30.95
CA ASP A 622 -35.23 -14.20 -30.73
C ASP A 622 -34.74 -13.79 -29.33
N ASN A 623 -34.44 -14.74 -28.43
CA ASN A 623 -34.07 -14.40 -27.05
C ASN A 623 -33.04 -15.35 -26.41
N PRO A 624 -31.77 -15.37 -26.89
CA PRO A 624 -30.77 -16.31 -26.39
C PRO A 624 -30.41 -16.07 -24.91
N GLU A 625 -30.22 -17.14 -24.14
CA GLU A 625 -29.69 -17.07 -22.76
C GLU A 625 -28.16 -16.93 -22.74
N PHE A 626 -27.49 -17.46 -23.76
CA PHE A 626 -26.06 -17.34 -23.98
C PHE A 626 -25.79 -16.71 -25.35
N VAL A 627 -24.78 -15.86 -25.41
CA VAL A 627 -24.33 -15.18 -26.61
C VAL A 627 -22.91 -15.64 -26.91
N THR A 628 -22.66 -16.01 -28.16
CA THR A 628 -21.30 -16.27 -28.64
C THR A 628 -20.52 -14.95 -28.69
N TYR A 629 -19.39 -14.91 -28.01
CA TYR A 629 -18.39 -13.87 -28.12
C TYR A 629 -17.20 -14.40 -28.91
N ASP A 630 -16.84 -13.69 -29.97
CA ASP A 630 -15.64 -13.96 -30.75
C ASP A 630 -14.61 -12.87 -30.43
N GLY A 631 -13.43 -13.30 -30.01
CA GLY A 631 -12.33 -12.41 -29.61
C GLY A 631 -10.97 -12.99 -29.95
N ASP A 632 -9.92 -12.36 -29.44
CA ASP A 632 -8.53 -12.77 -29.62
C ASP A 632 -7.84 -12.85 -28.26
N TRP A 633 -6.98 -13.86 -28.08
CA TRP A 633 -6.09 -13.96 -26.93
C TRP A 633 -4.70 -14.38 -27.38
N ASN A 634 -3.71 -13.52 -27.12
CA ASN A 634 -2.32 -13.73 -27.55
C ASN A 634 -2.17 -13.96 -29.07
N GLY A 635 -3.02 -13.35 -29.90
CA GLY A 635 -2.99 -13.51 -31.36
C GLY A 635 -3.74 -14.75 -31.87
N GLU A 636 -4.37 -15.52 -30.97
CA GLU A 636 -5.19 -16.67 -31.32
C GLU A 636 -6.68 -16.32 -31.19
N PRO A 637 -7.50 -16.51 -32.25
CA PRO A 637 -8.93 -16.25 -32.18
C PRO A 637 -9.59 -17.27 -31.24
N CYS A 638 -10.53 -16.80 -30.42
CA CYS A 638 -11.31 -17.62 -29.51
C CYS A 638 -12.81 -17.33 -29.65
N SER A 639 -13.63 -18.36 -29.44
CA SER A 639 -15.08 -18.24 -29.42
C SER A 639 -15.61 -18.81 -28.10
N ILE A 640 -16.33 -17.99 -27.34
CA ILE A 640 -16.72 -18.26 -25.95
C ILE A 640 -18.23 -18.09 -25.82
N GLN A 641 -18.90 -19.01 -25.13
CA GLN A 641 -20.30 -18.85 -24.75
C GLN A 641 -20.38 -17.99 -23.49
N VAL A 642 -21.01 -16.82 -23.61
CA VAL A 642 -21.13 -15.85 -22.52
C VAL A 642 -22.58 -15.71 -22.10
N TRP A 643 -22.86 -15.84 -20.81
CA TRP A 643 -24.21 -15.77 -20.28
C TRP A 643 -24.74 -14.33 -20.36
N ALA A 644 -25.90 -14.16 -20.99
CA ALA A 644 -26.50 -12.87 -21.29
C ALA A 644 -27.59 -12.44 -20.28
N GLY A 645 -27.72 -13.15 -19.16
CA GLY A 645 -28.71 -12.86 -18.12
C GLY A 645 -29.89 -13.84 -18.11
N PRO A 646 -30.67 -13.89 -17.02
CA PRO A 646 -31.75 -14.85 -16.88
C PRO A 646 -32.92 -14.52 -17.80
N ARG A 647 -33.63 -15.54 -18.30
CA ARG A 647 -34.89 -15.37 -19.04
C ARG A 647 -36.09 -15.10 -18.12
N ASP A 648 -35.93 -15.34 -16.83
CA ASP A 648 -37.00 -15.26 -15.83
C ASP A 648 -37.49 -13.82 -15.58
N SER A 649 -38.80 -13.62 -15.63
CA SER A 649 -39.46 -12.36 -15.31
C SER A 649 -39.39 -12.02 -13.81
N ASN A 650 -39.10 -13.00 -12.94
CA ASN A 650 -38.90 -12.80 -11.51
C ASN A 650 -37.46 -12.43 -11.13
N ALA A 651 -36.54 -12.36 -12.09
CA ALA A 651 -35.16 -11.95 -11.83
C ALA A 651 -35.09 -10.55 -11.20
N SER A 652 -34.02 -10.30 -10.44
CA SER A 652 -33.79 -8.99 -9.81
C SER A 652 -33.67 -7.88 -10.85
N ASP A 653 -34.02 -6.65 -10.47
CA ASP A 653 -33.95 -5.48 -11.36
C ASP A 653 -32.55 -5.31 -11.99
N VAL A 654 -31.50 -5.67 -11.26
CA VAL A 654 -30.11 -5.58 -11.72
C VAL A 654 -29.79 -6.63 -12.78
N LEU A 655 -30.26 -7.88 -12.60
CA LEU A 655 -30.07 -8.92 -13.61
C LEU A 655 -30.88 -8.64 -14.88
N LYS A 656 -32.06 -8.04 -14.75
CA LYS A 656 -32.87 -7.56 -15.88
C LYS A 656 -32.16 -6.45 -16.65
N ASP A 657 -31.57 -5.49 -15.94
CA ASP A 657 -30.82 -4.40 -16.58
C ASP A 657 -29.51 -4.92 -17.19
N TYR A 658 -28.81 -5.86 -16.56
CA TYR A 658 -27.66 -6.57 -17.19
C TYR A 658 -28.05 -7.21 -18.51
N ARG A 659 -29.15 -7.99 -18.53
CA ARG A 659 -29.66 -8.61 -19.76
C ARG A 659 -29.96 -7.58 -20.84
N ARG A 660 -30.61 -6.47 -20.47
CA ARG A 660 -30.91 -5.36 -21.38
C ARG A 660 -29.64 -4.75 -21.98
N LEU A 661 -28.62 -4.50 -21.15
CA LEU A 661 -27.35 -3.92 -21.58
C LEU A 661 -26.63 -4.84 -22.59
N VAL A 662 -26.66 -6.15 -22.36
CA VAL A 662 -26.00 -7.15 -23.22
C VAL A 662 -26.74 -7.37 -24.55
N LEU A 663 -28.07 -7.55 -24.50
CA LEU A 663 -28.87 -7.93 -25.67
C LEU A 663 -29.32 -6.74 -26.50
N GLU A 664 -29.85 -5.69 -25.85
CA GLU A 664 -30.47 -4.55 -26.55
C GLU A 664 -29.46 -3.42 -26.82
N ARG A 665 -28.54 -3.18 -25.88
CA ARG A 665 -27.52 -2.11 -26.00
C ARG A 665 -26.17 -2.60 -26.51
N ASN A 666 -26.01 -3.92 -26.69
CA ASN A 666 -24.80 -4.56 -27.20
C ASN A 666 -23.53 -4.20 -26.42
N ILE A 667 -23.64 -4.07 -25.09
CA ILE A 667 -22.49 -3.86 -24.20
C ILE A 667 -21.88 -5.22 -23.88
N ARG A 668 -20.79 -5.56 -24.56
CA ARG A 668 -20.19 -6.89 -24.55
C ARG A 668 -18.69 -6.89 -24.26
N ASP A 669 -18.23 -5.87 -23.52
CA ASP A 669 -16.83 -5.68 -23.14
C ASP A 669 -16.48 -6.46 -21.85
N GLY A 670 -15.19 -6.76 -21.66
CA GLY A 670 -14.68 -7.36 -20.42
C GLY A 670 -15.18 -8.79 -20.16
N VAL A 671 -15.14 -9.65 -21.18
CA VAL A 671 -15.49 -11.08 -21.03
C VAL A 671 -14.55 -11.75 -20.04
N GLY A 672 -15.12 -12.46 -19.07
CA GLY A 672 -14.36 -13.26 -18.11
C GLY A 672 -15.24 -14.18 -17.28
N PRO A 673 -14.65 -15.14 -16.55
CA PRO A 673 -15.39 -16.07 -15.70
C PRO A 673 -16.17 -15.34 -14.61
N THR A 674 -17.27 -15.95 -14.18
CA THR A 674 -18.04 -15.52 -13.01
C THR A 674 -17.22 -15.58 -11.73
N THR A 675 -17.31 -14.53 -10.92
CA THR A 675 -16.70 -14.49 -9.59
C THR A 675 -17.65 -15.09 -8.53
N PRO A 676 -17.13 -15.55 -7.37
CA PRO A 676 -17.99 -16.10 -6.30
C PRO A 676 -19.14 -15.18 -5.90
N THR A 677 -18.89 -13.87 -5.79
CA THR A 677 -19.95 -12.90 -5.46
C THR A 677 -21.00 -12.76 -6.56
N GLN A 678 -20.64 -12.94 -7.84
CA GLN A 678 -21.60 -12.90 -8.94
C GLN A 678 -22.44 -14.18 -9.01
N VAL A 679 -21.85 -15.32 -8.64
CA VAL A 679 -22.60 -16.58 -8.48
C VAL A 679 -23.64 -16.44 -7.36
N LEU A 680 -23.26 -15.87 -6.21
CA LEU A 680 -24.20 -15.55 -5.12
C LEU A 680 -25.32 -14.58 -5.55
N ALA A 681 -25.04 -13.70 -6.50
CA ALA A 681 -26.03 -12.78 -7.08
C ALA A 681 -26.96 -13.44 -8.13
N GLY A 682 -26.73 -14.72 -8.47
CA GLY A 682 -27.56 -15.51 -9.39
C GLY A 682 -26.96 -15.74 -10.78
N ALA A 683 -25.69 -15.40 -11.02
CA ALA A 683 -25.01 -15.82 -12.25
C ALA A 683 -24.70 -17.33 -12.22
N PRO A 684 -24.76 -18.06 -13.34
CA PRO A 684 -24.46 -19.48 -13.36
C PRO A 684 -23.00 -19.77 -12.97
N PRO A 685 -22.71 -20.74 -12.09
CA PRO A 685 -21.33 -21.10 -11.74
C PRO A 685 -20.59 -21.63 -12.97
N GLN A 686 -19.27 -21.41 -13.01
CA GLN A 686 -18.38 -21.82 -14.12
C GLN A 686 -18.76 -21.25 -15.50
N SER A 687 -19.60 -20.22 -15.55
CA SER A 687 -19.94 -19.50 -16.78
C SER A 687 -19.09 -18.25 -16.97
N PHE A 688 -19.14 -17.67 -18.17
CA PHE A 688 -18.55 -16.37 -18.51
C PHE A 688 -19.62 -15.29 -18.56
N ILE A 689 -19.26 -14.06 -18.19
CA ILE A 689 -20.13 -12.88 -18.27
C ILE A 689 -19.40 -11.68 -18.87
N PHE A 690 -20.16 -10.65 -19.22
CA PHE A 690 -19.63 -9.34 -19.61
C PHE A 690 -19.48 -8.45 -18.38
N HIS A 691 -18.27 -8.38 -17.81
CA HIS A 691 -18.03 -7.68 -16.53
C HIS A 691 -18.34 -6.18 -16.60
N VAL A 692 -18.16 -5.54 -17.76
CA VAL A 692 -18.51 -4.14 -17.97
C VAL A 692 -20.02 -3.93 -17.90
N ALA A 693 -20.81 -4.77 -18.59
CA ALA A 693 -22.27 -4.68 -18.54
C ALA A 693 -22.82 -5.02 -17.14
N TRP A 694 -22.22 -5.98 -16.45
CA TRP A 694 -22.62 -6.33 -15.09
C TRP A 694 -22.36 -5.18 -14.10
N SER A 695 -21.17 -4.60 -14.16
CA SER A 695 -20.80 -3.43 -13.34
C SER A 695 -21.68 -2.23 -13.67
N ALA A 696 -22.03 -2.07 -14.94
CA ALA A 696 -22.94 -1.04 -15.38
C ALA A 696 -24.38 -1.24 -14.82
N ALA A 697 -24.84 -2.47 -14.70
CA ALA A 697 -26.21 -2.74 -14.25
C ALA A 697 -26.52 -2.20 -12.82
N VAL A 698 -25.52 -1.79 -12.02
CA VAL A 698 -25.76 -1.21 -10.70
C VAL A 698 -26.34 0.22 -10.75
N VAL A 699 -26.14 0.97 -11.84
CA VAL A 699 -26.68 2.34 -11.94
C VAL A 699 -28.16 2.29 -12.34
N PRO A 700 -29.05 2.99 -11.58
CA PRO A 700 -30.45 3.09 -11.95
C PRO A 700 -30.63 3.98 -13.19
N PRO A 701 -31.70 3.77 -13.98
CA PRO A 701 -31.96 4.58 -15.17
C PRO A 701 -32.34 6.03 -14.85
N VAL A 702 -32.85 6.29 -13.63
CA VAL A 702 -33.25 7.62 -13.16
C VAL A 702 -32.76 7.80 -11.72
N LEU A 703 -32.14 8.94 -11.45
CA LEU A 703 -31.77 9.39 -10.10
C LEU A 703 -32.71 10.53 -9.70
N THR A 704 -33.55 10.30 -8.71
CA THR A 704 -34.46 11.32 -8.17
C THR A 704 -33.76 12.11 -7.06
N PRO A 705 -33.67 13.44 -7.15
CA PRO A 705 -33.04 14.24 -6.09
C PRO A 705 -33.76 14.05 -4.74
N PRO A 706 -33.00 13.94 -3.63
CA PRO A 706 -33.58 13.84 -2.29
C PRO A 706 -34.19 15.16 -1.83
N THR A 707 -35.13 15.08 -0.89
CA THR A 707 -35.75 16.22 -0.23
C THR A 707 -34.79 16.86 0.79
N ILE A 708 -35.05 18.13 1.13
CA ILE A 708 -34.22 18.86 2.11
C ILE A 708 -34.26 18.19 3.49
N ASP A 709 -35.43 17.68 3.91
CA ASP A 709 -35.60 17.01 5.20
C ASP A 709 -34.81 15.69 5.28
N GLU A 710 -34.76 14.92 4.18
CA GLU A 710 -33.95 13.70 4.09
C GLU A 710 -32.46 14.00 4.23
N LEU A 711 -31.99 15.08 3.61
CA LEU A 711 -30.60 15.52 3.71
C LEU A 711 -30.26 16.04 5.11
N ALA A 712 -31.17 16.81 5.72
CA ALA A 712 -31.01 17.32 7.08
C ALA A 712 -30.97 16.19 8.13
N GLY A 713 -31.58 15.04 7.85
CA GLY A 713 -31.57 13.86 8.71
C GLY A 713 -30.27 13.04 8.69
N MET A 714 -29.29 13.38 7.84
CA MET A 714 -28.05 12.61 7.74
C MET A 714 -27.14 12.81 8.97
N GLY A 715 -26.72 11.70 9.57
CA GLY A 715 -25.90 11.69 10.77
C GLY A 715 -24.40 11.87 10.48
N ASP A 716 -23.68 12.37 11.48
CA ASP A 716 -22.21 12.43 11.48
C ASP A 716 -21.62 11.02 11.73
N VAL A 717 -20.76 10.56 10.82
CA VAL A 717 -20.15 9.22 10.89
C VAL A 717 -19.08 9.13 12.00
N LEU A 718 -18.20 10.14 12.17
CA LEU A 718 -17.18 10.13 13.23
C LEU A 718 -17.83 10.11 14.60
N ASP A 719 -18.89 10.87 14.83
CA ASP A 719 -19.51 10.93 16.15
C ASP A 719 -20.02 9.57 16.60
N VAL A 720 -20.64 8.82 15.68
CA VAL A 720 -21.11 7.46 15.97
C VAL A 720 -19.93 6.50 16.16
N LEU A 721 -18.88 6.59 15.33
CA LEU A 721 -17.70 5.74 15.47
C LEU A 721 -16.92 6.03 16.77
N LYS A 722 -16.76 7.31 17.14
CA LYS A 722 -16.16 7.75 18.42
C LYS A 722 -16.95 7.19 19.59
N LYS A 723 -18.28 7.33 19.58
CA LYS A 723 -19.16 6.78 20.62
C LYS A 723 -19.04 5.26 20.73
N TYR A 724 -19.09 4.54 19.61
CA TYR A 724 -18.91 3.09 19.56
C TYR A 724 -17.55 2.66 20.13
N ARG A 725 -16.48 3.35 19.73
CA ARG A 725 -15.11 3.07 20.17
C ARG A 725 -14.93 3.27 21.67
N LEU A 726 -15.46 4.38 22.21
CA LEU A 726 -15.40 4.69 23.65
C LEU A 726 -16.20 3.68 24.47
N SER A 727 -17.42 3.32 24.04
CA SER A 727 -18.23 2.33 24.75
C SER A 727 -17.57 0.94 24.73
N GLY A 728 -17.03 0.51 23.59
CA GLY A 728 -16.31 -0.76 23.49
C GLY A 728 -15.08 -0.79 24.39
N ARG A 729 -14.33 0.32 24.44
CA ARG A 729 -13.15 0.45 25.32
C ARG A 729 -13.53 0.34 26.80
N ALA A 730 -14.57 1.04 27.23
CA ALA A 730 -15.03 0.99 28.62
C ALA A 730 -15.40 -0.45 29.01
N SER A 731 -16.16 -1.15 28.15
CA SER A 731 -16.50 -2.55 28.34
C SER A 731 -15.26 -3.45 28.38
N TYR A 732 -14.29 -3.25 27.49
CA TYR A 732 -13.04 -4.02 27.49
C TYR A 732 -12.22 -3.82 28.77
N VAL A 733 -12.05 -2.58 29.23
CA VAL A 733 -11.31 -2.28 30.46
C VAL A 733 -11.99 -2.92 31.68
N GLN A 734 -13.32 -2.91 31.74
CA GLN A 734 -14.07 -3.59 32.80
C GLN A 734 -13.84 -5.11 32.75
N HIS A 735 -13.93 -5.73 31.58
CA HIS A 735 -13.66 -7.16 31.41
C HIS A 735 -12.22 -7.53 31.74
N LYS A 736 -11.24 -6.71 31.34
CA LYS A 736 -9.83 -6.90 31.65
C LYS A 736 -9.58 -6.90 33.15
N LYS A 737 -10.14 -5.92 33.88
CA LYS A 737 -10.04 -5.86 35.35
C LYS A 737 -10.66 -7.09 36.03
N LEU A 738 -11.81 -7.56 35.56
CA LEU A 738 -12.45 -8.76 36.10
C LEU A 738 -11.60 -10.02 35.85
N ALA A 739 -11.06 -10.18 34.64
CA ALA A 739 -10.18 -11.30 34.30
C ALA A 739 -8.89 -11.29 35.14
N GLU A 740 -8.28 -10.12 35.34
CA GLU A 740 -7.10 -9.94 36.19
C GLU A 740 -7.39 -10.31 37.65
N MET A 741 -8.56 -9.95 38.20
CA MET A 741 -8.99 -10.37 39.54
C MET A 741 -9.17 -11.89 39.65
N GLU A 742 -9.55 -12.56 38.56
CA GLU A 742 -9.67 -14.03 38.49
C GLU A 742 -8.36 -14.75 38.15
N GLY A 743 -7.26 -14.02 37.96
CA GLY A 743 -5.96 -14.60 37.55
C GLY A 743 -5.95 -15.15 36.12
N ARG A 744 -6.82 -14.63 35.25
CA ARG A 744 -6.97 -15.04 33.84
C ARG A 744 -6.60 -13.91 32.89
N PHE A 745 -6.24 -14.27 31.66
CA PHE A 745 -6.10 -13.29 30.58
C PHE A 745 -7.47 -12.83 30.09
N ALA A 746 -7.59 -11.54 29.78
CA ALA A 746 -8.79 -10.98 29.17
C ALA A 746 -9.04 -11.61 27.79
N THR A 747 -10.22 -12.19 27.62
CA THR A 747 -10.69 -12.70 26.32
C THR A 747 -11.02 -11.51 25.42
N LEU A 748 -10.52 -11.52 24.17
CA LEU A 748 -10.82 -10.49 23.18
C LEU A 748 -12.14 -10.79 22.45
N GLY A 749 -12.71 -9.81 21.77
CA GLY A 749 -13.97 -9.97 21.01
C GLY A 749 -15.23 -9.86 21.88
N GLU A 750 -16.15 -10.81 21.76
CA GLU A 750 -17.42 -10.82 22.51
C GLU A 750 -17.13 -10.91 24.03
N PRO A 751 -17.86 -10.17 24.89
CA PRO A 751 -19.04 -9.34 24.62
C PRO A 751 -18.75 -7.86 24.33
N HIS A 752 -17.49 -7.42 24.40
CA HIS A 752 -17.14 -6.00 24.33
C HIS A 752 -16.89 -5.48 22.90
N TYR A 753 -16.53 -6.36 21.96
CA TYR A 753 -16.22 -6.06 20.54
C TYR A 753 -15.24 -4.88 20.34
N PHE A 754 -14.32 -4.73 21.29
CA PHE A 754 -13.25 -3.74 21.22
C PHE A 754 -12.04 -4.39 20.57
N TRP A 755 -11.70 -3.93 19.38
CA TRP A 755 -10.50 -4.33 18.66
C TRP A 755 -9.28 -3.56 19.19
N THR A 756 -8.21 -4.24 19.61
CA THR A 756 -7.08 -3.56 20.28
C THR A 756 -6.08 -2.91 19.33
N GLY A 757 -6.20 -3.17 18.03
CA GLY A 757 -5.37 -2.53 17.00
C GLY A 757 -5.51 -1.01 16.91
N ARG A 758 -4.60 -0.42 16.14
CA ARG A 758 -4.49 1.02 15.94
C ARG A 758 -5.55 1.49 14.95
N LEU A 759 -6.50 2.31 15.42
CA LEU A 759 -7.51 2.99 14.61
C LEU A 759 -7.10 4.45 14.41
N GLU A 760 -6.67 4.81 13.20
CA GLU A 760 -6.40 6.18 12.80
C GLU A 760 -7.59 6.78 12.05
N VAL A 761 -7.84 8.06 12.25
CA VAL A 761 -8.84 8.83 11.48
C VAL A 761 -8.13 10.08 10.96
N SER A 762 -8.33 10.39 9.69
CA SER A 762 -7.92 11.67 9.12
C SER A 762 -9.07 12.28 8.33
N THR A 763 -9.23 13.59 8.42
CA THR A 763 -10.13 14.38 7.56
C THR A 763 -9.28 15.07 6.49
N GLU A 764 -9.70 15.01 5.23
CA GLU A 764 -9.05 15.82 4.20
C GLU A 764 -9.28 17.30 4.51
N PRO A 765 -8.24 18.16 4.47
CA PRO A 765 -8.45 19.59 4.52
C PRO A 765 -9.26 20.00 3.29
N THR A 766 -10.26 20.85 3.48
CA THR A 766 -11.01 21.48 2.39
C THR A 766 -10.00 22.11 1.44
N LYS A 767 -9.81 21.53 0.24
CA LYS A 767 -8.96 22.16 -0.78
C LYS A 767 -9.49 23.58 -0.96
N PRO A 768 -8.70 24.64 -0.76
CA PRO A 768 -9.15 25.98 -1.08
C PRO A 768 -9.52 25.94 -2.55
N LEU A 769 -10.80 26.20 -2.86
CA LEU A 769 -11.25 26.44 -4.22
C LEU A 769 -10.27 27.44 -4.81
N SER A 770 -9.44 26.99 -5.75
CA SER A 770 -8.62 27.84 -6.57
C SER A 770 -9.57 28.76 -7.33
N ARG A 771 -9.92 29.88 -6.71
CA ARG A 771 -10.54 31.00 -7.40
C ARG A 771 -9.52 31.41 -8.46
N PRO A 772 -9.90 31.50 -9.74
CA PRO A 772 -9.01 32.06 -10.75
C PRO A 772 -8.59 33.44 -10.25
N SER A 773 -7.28 33.64 -10.06
CA SER A 773 -6.67 34.88 -9.59
C SER A 773 -6.70 35.97 -10.67
N GLN A 774 -7.87 36.22 -11.26
CA GLN A 774 -8.13 37.32 -12.17
C GLN A 774 -9.03 38.37 -11.53
N TYR A 775 -8.83 38.67 -10.25
CA TYR A 775 -9.43 39.84 -9.62
C TYR A 775 -8.59 40.18 -8.41
N TRP A 776 -7.43 40.80 -8.61
CA TRP A 776 -6.86 41.94 -7.88
C TRP A 776 -5.60 42.36 -8.66
N ARG A 777 -5.41 43.67 -8.81
CA ARG A 777 -4.46 44.32 -9.72
C ARG A 777 -3.00 44.07 -9.39
#